data_AF-U6D902-F1
#
_entry.id   AF-U6D902-F1
#
_cell.length_a   1.000
_cell.length_b   1.000
_cell.length_c   1.000
_cell.angle_alpha   90.00
_cell.angle_beta   90.00
_cell.angle_gamma   90.00
#
_symmetry.space_group_name_H-M   'P 1'
#
loop_
_entity.id
_entity.type
_entity.pdbx_description
1 polymer ?
#
loop_
_entity_poly.entity_id
_entity_poly.type
_entity_poly.pdbx_seq_one_letter_code
_entity_poly.pdbx_strand_id
1 'polypeptide(L)'
;RDLQNFLRSQNNKTNYNLVCETLQFLDIMCGSTTGGLGLLGLYINEDNVGLVIQTLETLTEYCQGPCHENQTCIVTHESNGIDIITALILNDISPLCKYRMDLVLQLKDNASKLLLALMESRHDSENAERILISLRPQELVDVIKKAYLQEEERENSEVSPREVGHNIYILALQLSRHNKQLQHLLKPVKRIQEEEAEGISSMLSLNNKQLSQMLKSSAPAQEEEEDPLAYYENHTSQIEIVRQDRSMEQIVFPVPGICQFLTEETKHRLFTTTEQDEQGSKVSDFFDQSSFLHNEMEWQRKLRSMPLIYWFSRRMTLWGSISFNLAVFINIIIAFFYPYMEGASTGVLGSPLISLLFWILICFSIAALFTKRYSVRPLIVALILRSIYYLGIGPTLNILGALNLTNKIVFVVSFVGNRGTFIRGYKAMVMDMEFLYHVGYILTSVLGLFVHELFYSILLFDLIYREETLFNVIKSVTRNGRSILLTALLALILVYLFSIVGFLFLKDDFILEVDRLPGNHSGASPLGMPHGAATLMGTCSGDKLNCVSGVSVPEVPEGNGELESTERACDTLLMCIVTVMNHGLRNGGGVGDILRKPSKDESLFPARVVYDLLFFFIVIIIVLNLIFGVIIDTFADLRSEKQKKEEILKTTCFICGLERDKFDNKTVSFEEHIKFEHNMWNYLYFIVLVRVKNKTDYTGPESYVAQMIKNKNLDWFPRMRAMSLVCNEGEGEQNEIRILQDKLNSTMKLVSHLTAQLNELKEQMTEQRKRRQRLGFVDVQNCMSR
;
A
#
# COMPACT_ATOMS: atom_id res chain seq x y z
N ARG A 1 -35.22 16.34 -0.22
CA ARG A 1 -36.12 15.46 0.55
C ARG A 1 -37.45 16.14 0.88
N ASP A 2 -37.51 17.17 1.74
CA ASP A 2 -38.82 17.77 2.10
C ASP A 2 -39.60 18.30 0.90
N LEU A 3 -38.93 18.98 -0.03
CA LEU A 3 -39.55 19.46 -1.27
C LEU A 3 -40.04 18.32 -2.16
N GLN A 4 -39.24 17.25 -2.32
CA GLN A 4 -39.63 16.06 -3.11
C GLN A 4 -40.88 15.39 -2.53
N ASN A 5 -40.97 15.29 -1.20
CA ASN A 5 -42.15 14.77 -0.53
C ASN A 5 -43.36 15.70 -0.64
N PHE A 6 -43.14 17.02 -0.55
CA PHE A 6 -44.19 18.01 -0.69
C PHE A 6 -44.83 18.01 -2.09
N LEU A 7 -44.03 17.79 -3.14
CA LEU A 7 -44.53 17.68 -4.53
C LEU A 7 -45.45 16.46 -4.72
N ARG A 8 -45.25 15.39 -3.94
CA ARG A 8 -46.13 14.22 -3.91
C ARG A 8 -47.34 14.42 -3.00
N SER A 9 -47.15 15.02 -1.82
CA SER A 9 -48.19 15.24 -0.82
C SER A 9 -48.00 16.56 -0.10
N GLN A 10 -48.91 17.51 -0.36
CA GLN A 10 -48.85 18.87 0.18
C GLN A 10 -49.44 19.00 1.59
N ASN A 11 -49.99 17.91 2.15
CA ASN A 11 -50.72 17.89 3.42
C ASN A 11 -51.87 18.92 3.48
N ASN A 12 -52.51 19.18 2.34
CA ASN A 12 -53.69 20.04 2.24
C ASN A 12 -54.96 19.18 2.15
N LYS A 13 -56.15 19.80 2.18
CA LYS A 13 -57.44 19.11 2.04
C LYS A 13 -57.49 18.24 0.77
N THR A 14 -56.82 18.69 -0.28
CA THR A 14 -56.60 17.96 -1.54
C THR A 14 -55.10 17.86 -1.79
N ASN A 15 -54.61 16.67 -2.11
CA ASN A 15 -53.23 16.45 -2.53
C ASN A 15 -53.19 16.24 -4.05
N TYR A 16 -52.20 16.84 -4.70
CA TYR A 16 -51.95 16.68 -6.13
C TYR A 16 -50.59 16.01 -6.28
N ASN A 17 -50.57 14.77 -6.75
CA ASN A 17 -49.34 14.01 -6.89
C ASN A 17 -48.65 14.36 -8.22
N LEU A 18 -47.86 15.44 -8.21
CA LEU A 18 -47.20 15.95 -9.42
C LEU A 18 -46.19 14.96 -10.01
N VAL A 19 -45.65 14.04 -9.20
CA VAL A 19 -44.72 13.00 -9.65
C VAL A 19 -45.44 12.03 -10.58
N CYS A 20 -46.56 11.49 -10.12
CA CYS A 20 -47.36 10.53 -10.88
C CYS A 20 -48.00 11.23 -12.14
N GLU A 21 -48.38 12.51 -12.08
CA GLU A 21 -48.80 13.29 -13.27
C GLU A 21 -47.68 13.49 -14.31
N THR A 22 -46.45 13.74 -13.86
CA THR A 22 -45.28 13.87 -14.74
C THR A 22 -44.97 12.54 -15.45
N LEU A 23 -45.15 11.41 -14.76
CA LEU A 23 -45.01 10.08 -15.36
C LEU A 23 -46.09 9.81 -16.42
N GLN A 24 -47.35 10.19 -16.14
CA GLN A 24 -48.44 10.08 -17.12
C GLN A 24 -48.16 10.93 -18.36
N PHE A 25 -47.60 12.14 -18.18
CA PHE A 25 -47.20 12.98 -19.29
C PHE A 25 -46.15 12.32 -20.19
N LEU A 26 -45.15 11.65 -19.62
CA LEU A 26 -44.16 10.86 -20.37
C LEU A 26 -44.81 9.67 -21.09
N ASP A 27 -45.70 8.94 -20.40
CA ASP A 27 -46.41 7.80 -20.97
C ASP A 27 -47.25 8.20 -22.20
N ILE A 28 -48.01 9.29 -22.09
CA ILE A 28 -48.84 9.83 -23.18
C ILE A 28 -47.98 10.28 -24.36
N MET A 29 -46.87 10.98 -24.10
CA MET A 29 -46.00 11.49 -25.16
C MET A 29 -45.33 10.38 -25.97
N CYS A 30 -45.00 9.25 -25.32
CA CYS A 30 -44.33 8.11 -25.93
C CYS A 30 -45.30 7.05 -26.51
N GLY A 31 -46.62 7.32 -26.51
CA GLY A 31 -47.61 6.45 -27.14
C GLY A 31 -48.10 5.29 -26.27
N SER A 32 -48.03 5.42 -24.94
CA SER A 32 -48.52 4.49 -23.92
C SER A 32 -48.26 3.01 -24.25
N THR A 33 -49.30 2.22 -24.52
CA THR A 33 -49.18 0.79 -24.85
C THR A 33 -48.37 0.53 -26.11
N THR A 34 -48.47 1.39 -27.13
CA THR A 34 -47.71 1.22 -28.39
C THR A 34 -46.23 1.57 -28.22
N GLY A 35 -45.92 2.53 -27.36
CA GLY A 35 -44.54 2.86 -26.98
C GLY A 35 -43.87 1.71 -26.23
N GLY A 36 -44.57 1.09 -25.27
CA GLY A 36 -44.04 -0.04 -24.49
C GLY A 36 -43.73 -1.28 -25.34
N LEU A 37 -44.43 -1.45 -26.48
CA LEU A 37 -44.16 -2.51 -27.46
C LEU A 37 -42.98 -2.20 -28.40
N GLY A 38 -42.33 -1.04 -28.25
CA GLY A 38 -41.14 -0.65 -29.01
C GLY A 38 -41.40 0.19 -30.26
N LEU A 39 -42.61 0.71 -30.47
CA LEU A 39 -42.93 1.64 -31.56
C LEU A 39 -42.61 3.10 -31.23
N LEU A 40 -41.61 3.34 -30.38
CA LEU A 40 -41.20 4.68 -29.91
C LEU A 40 -40.77 5.61 -31.04
N GLY A 41 -40.18 5.05 -32.11
CA GLY A 41 -39.71 5.82 -33.27
C GLY A 41 -40.81 6.50 -34.10
N LEU A 42 -42.09 6.18 -33.86
CA LEU A 42 -43.23 6.87 -34.47
C LEU A 42 -43.60 8.16 -33.75
N TYR A 43 -43.34 8.23 -32.44
CA TYR A 43 -43.77 9.33 -31.58
C TYR A 43 -42.60 10.26 -31.23
N ILE A 44 -41.40 9.72 -31.06
CA ILE A 44 -40.20 10.50 -30.75
C ILE A 44 -39.55 10.96 -32.05
N ASN A 45 -39.40 12.26 -32.20
CA ASN A 45 -38.79 12.95 -33.32
C ASN A 45 -37.76 13.98 -32.84
N GLU A 46 -37.09 14.64 -33.78
CA GLU A 46 -36.03 15.62 -33.46
C GLU A 46 -36.55 16.85 -32.70
N ASP A 47 -37.82 17.23 -32.88
CA ASP A 47 -38.38 18.42 -32.26
C ASP A 47 -38.86 18.20 -30.82
N ASN A 48 -39.35 16.99 -30.50
CA ASN A 48 -39.90 16.68 -29.18
C ASN A 48 -38.95 15.94 -28.23
N VAL A 49 -37.84 15.38 -28.73
CA VAL A 49 -36.88 14.63 -27.91
C VAL A 49 -36.30 15.44 -26.75
N GLY A 50 -36.06 16.74 -26.93
CA GLY A 50 -35.60 17.61 -25.85
C GLY A 50 -36.60 17.71 -24.69
N LEU A 51 -37.90 17.66 -24.98
CA LEU A 51 -38.94 17.66 -23.96
C LEU A 51 -38.99 16.31 -23.21
N VAL A 52 -38.84 15.20 -23.93
CA VAL A 52 -38.73 13.86 -23.32
C VAL A 52 -37.52 13.80 -22.39
N ILE A 53 -36.36 14.30 -22.82
CA ILE A 53 -35.14 14.38 -22.01
C ILE A 53 -35.43 15.16 -20.71
N GLN A 54 -36.01 16.36 -20.80
CA GLN A 54 -36.32 17.17 -19.62
C GLN A 54 -37.27 16.46 -18.65
N THR A 55 -38.24 15.69 -19.16
CA THR A 55 -39.14 14.91 -18.31
C THR A 55 -38.41 13.77 -17.57
N LEU A 56 -37.48 13.08 -18.24
CA LEU A 56 -36.66 12.03 -17.61
C LEU A 56 -35.74 12.61 -16.52
N GLU A 57 -35.08 13.74 -16.79
CA GLU A 57 -34.25 14.44 -15.81
C GLU A 57 -35.08 14.86 -14.59
N THR A 58 -36.25 15.44 -14.82
CA THR A 58 -37.15 15.88 -13.74
C THR A 58 -37.62 14.70 -12.89
N LEU A 59 -38.00 13.58 -13.53
CA LEU A 59 -38.37 12.35 -12.82
C LEU A 59 -37.19 11.79 -12.01
N THR A 60 -35.96 11.90 -12.53
CA THR A 60 -34.74 11.47 -11.83
C THR A 60 -34.56 12.31 -10.56
N GLU A 61 -34.67 13.63 -10.64
CA GLU A 61 -34.57 14.54 -9.49
C GLU A 61 -35.69 14.35 -8.45
N TYR A 62 -36.87 13.86 -8.85
CA TYR A 62 -37.94 13.53 -7.91
C TYR A 62 -37.62 12.34 -7.00
N CYS A 63 -36.76 11.41 -7.46
CA CYS A 63 -36.38 10.22 -6.68
C CYS A 63 -34.92 10.20 -6.22
N GLN A 64 -34.03 11.02 -6.79
CA GLN A 64 -32.60 11.06 -6.47
C GLN A 64 -32.35 11.58 -5.05
N GLY A 65 -31.52 10.86 -4.29
CA GLY A 65 -31.36 11.07 -2.85
C GLY A 65 -32.53 10.45 -2.07
N PRO A 66 -32.28 9.41 -1.24
CA PRO A 66 -33.23 8.34 -0.99
C PRO A 66 -34.60 8.88 -0.58
N CYS A 67 -35.54 8.74 -1.51
CA CYS A 67 -36.94 9.08 -1.39
C CYS A 67 -37.76 7.85 -1.80
N HIS A 68 -37.83 6.87 -0.90
CA HIS A 68 -38.44 5.57 -1.19
C HIS A 68 -39.90 5.72 -1.63
N GLU A 69 -40.61 6.71 -1.11
CA GLU A 69 -42.01 6.88 -1.44
C GLU A 69 -42.25 7.38 -2.88
N ASN A 70 -41.38 8.27 -3.39
CA ASN A 70 -41.48 8.75 -4.76
C ASN A 70 -41.05 7.65 -5.75
N GLN A 71 -39.97 6.94 -5.43
CA GLN A 71 -39.53 5.76 -6.18
C GLN A 71 -40.66 4.73 -6.32
N THR A 72 -41.36 4.40 -5.22
CA THR A 72 -42.48 3.46 -5.26
C THR A 72 -43.69 4.01 -6.04
N CYS A 73 -44.06 5.30 -5.94
CA CYS A 73 -45.14 5.88 -6.79
C CYS A 73 -44.79 5.72 -8.26
N ILE A 74 -43.55 5.99 -8.68
CA ILE A 74 -43.17 5.88 -10.10
C ILE A 74 -43.25 4.44 -10.59
N VAL A 75 -42.78 3.47 -9.79
CA VAL A 75 -42.71 2.06 -10.21
C VAL A 75 -44.08 1.36 -10.20
N THR A 76 -44.92 1.68 -9.22
CA THR A 76 -46.20 1.00 -8.99
C THR A 76 -47.41 1.72 -9.59
N HIS A 77 -47.20 2.85 -10.26
CA HIS A 77 -48.28 3.60 -10.89
C HIS A 77 -49.02 2.75 -11.93
N GLU A 78 -50.31 3.03 -12.10
CA GLU A 78 -51.20 2.32 -13.04
C GLU A 78 -50.86 2.56 -14.52
N SER A 79 -50.08 3.60 -14.82
CA SER A 79 -49.57 3.86 -16.19
C SER A 79 -48.45 2.90 -16.56
N ASN A 80 -48.26 2.66 -17.86
CA ASN A 80 -47.15 1.87 -18.39
C ASN A 80 -45.79 2.62 -18.39
N GLY A 81 -45.61 3.62 -17.51
CA GLY A 81 -44.45 4.51 -17.51
C GLY A 81 -43.10 3.78 -17.38
N ILE A 82 -43.02 2.73 -16.56
CA ILE A 82 -41.82 1.87 -16.46
C ILE A 82 -41.56 1.10 -17.76
N ASP A 83 -42.61 0.66 -18.45
CA ASP A 83 -42.49 -0.06 -19.72
C ASP A 83 -41.97 0.89 -20.81
N ILE A 84 -42.36 2.16 -20.78
CA ILE A 84 -41.79 3.21 -21.64
C ILE A 84 -40.30 3.43 -21.35
N ILE A 85 -39.92 3.61 -20.08
CA ILE A 85 -38.53 3.87 -19.68
C ILE A 85 -37.62 2.70 -20.10
N THR A 86 -38.07 1.46 -19.89
CA THR A 86 -37.33 0.26 -20.32
C THR A 86 -37.28 0.13 -21.85
N ALA A 87 -38.36 0.47 -22.55
CA ALA A 87 -38.41 0.49 -24.01
C ALA A 87 -37.45 1.53 -24.64
N LEU A 88 -37.23 2.69 -23.99
CA LEU A 88 -36.27 3.71 -24.44
C LEU A 88 -34.83 3.18 -24.45
N ILE A 89 -34.48 2.28 -23.53
CA ILE A 89 -33.15 1.67 -23.43
C ILE A 89 -33.01 0.53 -24.45
N LEU A 90 -33.98 -0.39 -24.47
CA LEU A 90 -33.89 -1.63 -25.23
C LEU A 90 -34.08 -1.44 -26.73
N ASN A 91 -35.02 -0.60 -27.15
CA ASN A 91 -35.40 -0.50 -28.56
C ASN A 91 -34.53 0.50 -29.33
N ASP A 92 -34.41 0.28 -30.63
CA ASP A 92 -33.83 1.25 -31.56
C ASP A 92 -34.90 2.27 -31.98
N ILE A 93 -34.63 3.56 -31.75
CA ILE A 93 -35.53 4.67 -32.11
C ILE A 93 -35.30 5.06 -33.58
N SER A 94 -35.87 4.28 -34.52
CA SER A 94 -35.80 4.61 -35.96
C SER A 94 -36.91 5.60 -36.36
N PRO A 95 -36.61 6.69 -37.12
CA PRO A 95 -35.37 6.93 -37.87
C PRO A 95 -34.29 7.76 -37.13
N LEU A 96 -34.54 8.26 -35.92
CA LEU A 96 -33.59 9.09 -35.15
C LEU A 96 -32.19 8.47 -35.02
N CYS A 97 -32.10 7.14 -34.82
CA CYS A 97 -30.82 6.42 -34.77
C CYS A 97 -29.93 6.65 -36.02
N LYS A 98 -30.52 6.93 -37.19
CA LYS A 98 -29.75 7.15 -38.43
C LYS A 98 -29.26 8.59 -38.56
N TYR A 99 -30.07 9.56 -38.14
CA TYR A 99 -29.82 10.97 -38.40
C TYR A 99 -29.22 11.71 -37.19
N ARG A 100 -29.69 11.41 -35.97
CA ARG A 100 -29.33 12.09 -34.71
C ARG A 100 -29.15 11.10 -33.56
N MET A 101 -28.17 10.19 -33.70
CA MET A 101 -27.83 9.22 -32.66
C MET A 101 -27.37 9.89 -31.35
N ASP A 102 -26.79 11.09 -31.41
CA ASP A 102 -26.44 11.91 -30.24
C ASP A 102 -27.63 12.12 -29.28
N LEU A 103 -28.81 12.45 -29.83
CA LEU A 103 -30.04 12.65 -29.04
C LEU A 103 -30.58 11.32 -28.49
N VAL A 104 -30.44 10.22 -29.25
CA VAL A 104 -30.81 8.88 -28.79
C VAL A 104 -29.91 8.42 -27.64
N LEU A 105 -28.62 8.71 -27.69
CA LEU A 105 -27.67 8.40 -26.61
C LEU A 105 -28.02 9.19 -25.34
N GLN A 106 -28.36 10.48 -25.46
CA GLN A 106 -28.85 11.28 -24.32
C GLN A 106 -30.15 10.71 -23.71
N LEU A 107 -31.09 10.25 -24.55
CA LEU A 107 -32.30 9.58 -24.06
C LEU A 107 -31.96 8.31 -23.28
N LYS A 108 -31.10 7.45 -23.83
CA LYS A 108 -30.70 6.19 -23.19
C LYS A 108 -29.93 6.44 -21.89
N ASP A 109 -29.06 7.43 -21.87
CA ASP A 109 -28.32 7.84 -20.68
C ASP A 109 -29.26 8.29 -19.56
N ASN A 110 -30.14 9.26 -19.84
CA ASN A 110 -31.09 9.78 -18.85
C ASN A 110 -32.11 8.72 -18.40
N ALA A 111 -32.57 7.85 -19.30
CA ALA A 111 -33.43 6.72 -18.93
C ALA A 111 -32.70 5.72 -18.01
N SER A 112 -31.42 5.44 -18.28
CA SER A 112 -30.60 4.56 -17.43
C SER A 112 -30.36 5.16 -16.04
N LYS A 113 -30.09 6.47 -15.95
CA LYS A 113 -29.95 7.22 -14.69
C LYS A 113 -31.24 7.18 -13.87
N LEU A 114 -32.40 7.35 -14.51
CA LEU A 114 -33.70 7.23 -13.85
C LEU A 114 -33.90 5.83 -13.26
N LEU A 115 -33.62 4.76 -14.00
CA LEU A 115 -33.76 3.39 -13.48
C LEU A 115 -32.79 3.11 -12.31
N LEU A 116 -31.57 3.63 -12.36
CA LEU A 116 -30.63 3.54 -11.23
C LEU A 116 -31.14 4.31 -10.00
N ALA A 117 -31.69 5.51 -10.19
CA ALA A 117 -32.26 6.32 -9.11
C ALA A 117 -33.49 5.67 -8.46
N LEU A 118 -34.29 4.89 -9.22
CA LEU A 118 -35.43 4.13 -8.70
C LEU A 118 -35.04 2.96 -7.80
N MET A 119 -33.79 2.50 -7.88
CA MET A 119 -33.23 1.41 -7.08
C MET A 119 -32.22 1.89 -6.03
N GLU A 120 -32.01 3.20 -5.92
CA GLU A 120 -31.06 3.78 -4.95
C GLU A 120 -31.51 3.48 -3.51
N SER A 121 -30.60 2.94 -2.69
CA SER A 121 -30.79 2.66 -1.25
C SER A 121 -31.95 1.71 -0.92
N ARG A 122 -32.27 0.76 -1.81
CA ARG A 122 -33.32 -0.25 -1.64
C ARG A 122 -32.78 -1.57 -1.09
N HIS A 123 -33.51 -2.16 -0.13
CA HIS A 123 -33.25 -3.51 0.40
C HIS A 123 -34.32 -4.53 -0.01
N ASP A 124 -35.50 -4.04 -0.37
CA ASP A 124 -36.64 -4.78 -0.90
C ASP A 124 -36.43 -5.14 -2.38
N SER A 125 -37.00 -6.28 -2.81
CA SER A 125 -36.92 -6.73 -4.20
C SER A 125 -38.04 -6.20 -5.10
N GLU A 126 -39.08 -5.55 -4.54
CA GLU A 126 -40.31 -5.18 -5.26
C GLU A 126 -40.04 -4.32 -6.50
N ASN A 127 -39.26 -3.25 -6.36
CA ASN A 127 -38.94 -2.36 -7.48
C ASN A 127 -38.11 -3.09 -8.55
N ALA A 128 -37.10 -3.87 -8.12
CA ALA A 128 -36.23 -4.61 -9.02
C ALA A 128 -37.02 -5.67 -9.81
N GLU A 129 -37.92 -6.40 -9.16
CA GLU A 129 -38.81 -7.38 -9.79
C GLU A 129 -39.72 -6.72 -10.82
N ARG A 130 -40.36 -5.58 -10.49
CA ARG A 130 -41.22 -4.87 -11.43
C ARG A 130 -40.47 -4.40 -12.68
N ILE A 131 -39.23 -3.94 -12.52
CA ILE A 131 -38.36 -3.54 -13.63
C ILE A 131 -37.94 -4.75 -14.47
N LEU A 132 -37.60 -5.88 -13.82
CA LEU A 132 -37.22 -7.13 -14.49
C LEU A 132 -38.35 -7.77 -15.30
N ILE A 133 -39.61 -7.54 -14.94
CA ILE A 133 -40.77 -8.00 -15.73
C ILE A 133 -40.83 -7.27 -17.08
N SER A 134 -40.46 -5.98 -17.11
CA SER A 134 -40.46 -5.16 -18.33
C SER A 134 -39.19 -5.28 -19.14
N LEU A 135 -38.05 -5.54 -18.48
CA LEU A 135 -36.76 -5.72 -19.14
C LEU A 135 -36.58 -7.16 -19.65
N ARG A 136 -36.11 -7.30 -20.88
CA ARG A 136 -35.68 -8.59 -21.45
C ARG A 136 -34.17 -8.77 -21.22
N PRO A 137 -33.71 -9.69 -20.34
CA PRO A 137 -32.31 -9.78 -19.92
C PRO A 137 -31.32 -9.98 -21.08
N GLN A 138 -31.70 -10.78 -22.08
CA GLN A 138 -30.85 -11.05 -23.24
C GLN A 138 -30.65 -9.78 -24.09
N GLU A 139 -31.72 -9.06 -24.38
CA GLU A 139 -31.65 -7.82 -25.16
C GLU A 139 -30.87 -6.73 -24.41
N LEU A 140 -30.96 -6.69 -23.09
CA LEU A 140 -30.17 -5.77 -22.28
C LEU A 140 -28.66 -5.98 -22.50
N VAL A 141 -28.21 -7.24 -22.51
CA VAL A 141 -26.81 -7.60 -22.79
C VAL A 141 -26.43 -7.27 -24.22
N ASP A 142 -27.32 -7.49 -25.18
CA ASP A 142 -27.08 -7.15 -26.58
C ASP A 142 -26.93 -5.63 -26.77
N VAL A 143 -27.73 -4.82 -26.07
CA VAL A 143 -27.60 -3.35 -26.06
C VAL A 143 -26.28 -2.89 -25.45
N ILE A 144 -25.85 -3.50 -24.34
CA ILE A 144 -24.55 -3.19 -23.70
C ILE A 144 -23.38 -3.46 -24.68
N LYS A 145 -23.39 -4.63 -25.34
CA LYS A 145 -22.37 -4.99 -26.34
C LYS A 145 -22.42 -4.05 -27.54
N LYS A 146 -23.62 -3.73 -28.04
CA LYS A 146 -23.82 -2.81 -29.15
C LYS A 146 -23.28 -1.41 -28.83
N ALA A 147 -23.54 -0.88 -27.63
CA ALA A 147 -23.04 0.43 -27.21
C ALA A 147 -21.50 0.50 -27.17
N TYR A 148 -20.84 -0.60 -26.77
CA TYR A 148 -19.38 -0.68 -26.78
C TYR A 148 -18.79 -0.61 -28.20
N LEU A 149 -19.37 -1.37 -29.14
CA LEU A 149 -18.92 -1.45 -30.52
C LEU A 149 -19.22 -0.17 -31.31
N GLN A 150 -20.16 0.65 -30.86
CA GLN A 150 -20.53 1.92 -31.50
C GLN A 150 -19.51 3.05 -31.29
N GLU A 151 -18.56 2.92 -30.37
CA GLU A 151 -17.58 3.98 -30.09
C GLU A 151 -16.58 4.18 -31.23
N GLU A 152 -16.26 3.13 -32.00
CA GLU A 152 -15.29 3.18 -33.10
C GLU A 152 -15.67 4.17 -34.21
N GLU A 153 -16.92 4.63 -34.27
CA GLU A 153 -17.41 5.53 -35.33
C GLU A 153 -17.55 7.02 -34.96
N ARG A 154 -17.40 7.46 -33.69
CA ARG A 154 -17.73 8.87 -33.33
C ARG A 154 -16.86 9.51 -32.24
N GLU A 155 -15.99 10.45 -32.64
CA GLU A 155 -15.19 11.29 -31.73
C GLU A 155 -15.90 12.58 -31.25
N ASN A 156 -17.12 12.91 -31.70
CA ASN A 156 -17.64 14.29 -31.63
C ASN A 156 -19.04 14.48 -30.99
N SER A 157 -19.53 13.53 -30.19
CA SER A 157 -20.80 13.69 -29.45
C SER A 157 -20.53 14.03 -27.99
N GLU A 158 -21.40 14.83 -27.34
CA GLU A 158 -21.27 15.21 -25.93
C GLU A 158 -21.30 14.00 -24.98
N VAL A 159 -22.04 12.95 -25.35
CA VAL A 159 -22.19 11.70 -24.59
C VAL A 159 -21.54 10.56 -25.37
N SER A 160 -20.61 9.84 -24.72
CA SER A 160 -19.96 8.66 -25.31
C SER A 160 -20.87 7.43 -25.24
N PRO A 161 -21.01 6.64 -26.33
CA PRO A 161 -21.70 5.34 -26.29
C PRO A 161 -21.15 4.40 -25.21
N ARG A 162 -19.84 4.42 -24.93
CA ARG A 162 -19.24 3.59 -23.87
C ARG A 162 -19.73 3.98 -22.48
N GLU A 163 -19.93 5.27 -22.21
CA GLU A 163 -20.45 5.73 -20.93
C GLU A 163 -21.90 5.29 -20.72
N VAL A 164 -22.73 5.41 -21.77
CA VAL A 164 -24.11 4.90 -21.75
C VAL A 164 -24.15 3.38 -21.57
N GLY A 165 -23.31 2.65 -22.30
CA GLY A 165 -23.18 1.19 -22.16
C GLY A 165 -22.76 0.77 -20.74
N HIS A 166 -21.88 1.55 -20.11
CA HIS A 166 -21.45 1.33 -18.73
C HIS A 166 -22.59 1.58 -17.73
N ASN A 167 -23.37 2.65 -17.89
CA ASN A 167 -24.54 2.92 -17.03
C ASN A 167 -25.58 1.78 -17.11
N ILE A 168 -25.83 1.26 -18.32
CA ILE A 168 -26.72 0.12 -18.54
C ILE A 168 -26.12 -1.17 -17.93
N TYR A 169 -24.80 -1.37 -18.00
CA TYR A 169 -24.12 -2.49 -17.36
C TYR A 169 -24.25 -2.43 -15.83
N ILE A 170 -24.07 -1.25 -15.21
CA ILE A 170 -24.25 -1.06 -13.77
C ILE A 170 -25.69 -1.37 -13.34
N LEU A 171 -26.67 -0.92 -14.13
CA LEU A 171 -28.08 -1.26 -13.94
C LEU A 171 -28.31 -2.77 -13.97
N ALA A 172 -27.75 -3.45 -14.99
CA ALA A 172 -27.83 -4.90 -15.12
C ALA A 172 -27.19 -5.61 -13.91
N LEU A 173 -26.04 -5.12 -13.41
CA LEU A 173 -25.36 -5.68 -12.25
C LEU A 173 -26.22 -5.56 -10.98
N GLN A 174 -26.86 -4.40 -10.75
CA GLN A 174 -27.77 -4.22 -9.62
C GLN A 174 -29.00 -5.14 -9.71
N LEU A 175 -29.62 -5.25 -10.89
CA LEU A 175 -30.75 -6.16 -11.12
C LEU A 175 -30.37 -7.65 -11.01
N SER A 176 -29.13 -8.00 -11.36
CA SER A 176 -28.64 -9.39 -11.33
C SER A 176 -28.63 -9.99 -9.93
N ARG A 177 -28.60 -9.16 -8.88
CA ARG A 177 -28.73 -9.61 -7.48
C ARG A 177 -30.05 -10.34 -7.21
N HIS A 178 -31.10 -9.99 -7.95
CA HIS A 178 -32.44 -10.57 -7.82
C HIS A 178 -32.74 -11.58 -8.94
N ASN A 179 -31.89 -11.70 -9.96
CA ASN A 179 -32.10 -12.59 -11.11
C ASN A 179 -30.84 -13.37 -11.49
N LYS A 180 -30.83 -14.66 -11.15
CA LYS A 180 -29.72 -15.60 -11.45
C LYS A 180 -29.45 -15.77 -12.95
N GLN A 181 -30.47 -15.68 -13.80
CA GLN A 181 -30.28 -15.78 -15.25
C GLN A 181 -29.43 -14.62 -15.77
N LEU A 182 -29.74 -13.39 -15.33
CA LEU A 182 -28.98 -12.21 -15.70
C LEU A 182 -27.54 -12.27 -15.16
N GLN A 183 -27.35 -12.75 -13.94
CA GLN A 183 -26.02 -12.95 -13.35
C GLN A 183 -25.12 -13.85 -14.21
N HIS A 184 -25.68 -14.94 -14.77
CA HIS A 184 -24.94 -15.82 -15.66
C HIS A 184 -24.63 -15.16 -17.03
N LEU A 185 -25.56 -14.36 -17.56
CA LEU A 185 -25.38 -13.67 -18.85
C LEU A 185 -24.33 -12.55 -18.81
N LEU A 186 -24.10 -11.95 -17.64
CA LEU A 186 -23.11 -10.88 -17.45
C LEU A 186 -21.67 -11.40 -17.31
N LYS A 187 -21.45 -12.71 -17.09
CA LYS A 187 -20.11 -13.29 -16.98
C LYS A 187 -19.38 -13.24 -18.34
N PRO A 188 -18.15 -12.71 -18.42
CA PRO A 188 -17.36 -12.76 -19.65
C PRO A 188 -16.97 -14.19 -20.02
N VAL A 189 -16.75 -14.43 -21.31
CA VAL A 189 -16.46 -15.76 -21.85
C VAL A 189 -15.15 -16.33 -21.29
N LYS A 190 -14.13 -15.48 -21.04
CA LYS A 190 -12.85 -15.89 -20.44
C LYS A 190 -13.01 -16.49 -19.04
N ARG A 191 -13.92 -15.94 -18.22
CA ARG A 191 -14.16 -16.40 -16.84
C ARG A 191 -14.91 -17.74 -16.82
N ILE A 192 -15.82 -17.95 -17.78
CA ILE A 192 -16.50 -19.24 -17.98
C ILE A 192 -15.47 -20.32 -18.34
N GLN A 193 -14.52 -20.02 -19.23
CA GLN A 193 -13.45 -20.95 -19.60
C GLN A 193 -12.47 -21.25 -18.45
N GLU A 194 -12.16 -20.27 -17.60
CA GLU A 194 -11.33 -20.46 -16.40
C GLU A 194 -12.04 -21.32 -15.35
N GLU A 195 -13.31 -21.08 -15.06
CA GLU A 195 -14.12 -21.90 -14.14
C GLU A 195 -14.30 -23.35 -14.65
N GLU A 196 -14.51 -23.54 -15.96
CA GLU A 196 -14.53 -24.87 -16.58
C GLU A 196 -13.15 -25.58 -16.49
N ALA A 197 -12.06 -24.83 -16.70
CA ALA A 197 -10.70 -25.35 -16.57
C ALA A 197 -10.34 -25.70 -15.11
N GLU A 198 -10.80 -24.93 -14.12
CA GLU A 198 -10.63 -25.21 -12.69
C GLU A 198 -11.50 -26.40 -12.23
N GLY A 199 -12.73 -26.50 -12.72
CA GLY A 199 -13.64 -27.63 -12.46
C GLY A 199 -13.07 -28.96 -12.99
N ILE A 200 -12.49 -28.96 -14.19
CA ILE A 200 -11.84 -30.14 -14.79
C ILE A 200 -10.46 -30.39 -14.16
N SER A 201 -9.74 -29.35 -13.71
CA SER A 201 -8.44 -29.48 -13.04
C SER A 201 -8.51 -30.13 -11.66
N SER A 202 -9.69 -30.18 -11.03
CA SER A 202 -9.90 -30.87 -9.74
C SER A 202 -9.72 -32.39 -9.80
N MET A 203 -9.70 -33.00 -10.99
CA MET A 203 -9.41 -34.43 -11.15
C MET A 203 -8.10 -34.75 -11.90
N LEU A 204 -7.50 -33.82 -12.65
CA LEU A 204 -6.36 -34.12 -13.53
C LEU A 204 -5.37 -32.95 -13.68
N SER A 205 -4.61 -32.58 -12.64
CA SER A 205 -3.36 -31.83 -12.89
C SER A 205 -2.28 -31.95 -11.81
N LEU A 206 -1.43 -32.98 -11.93
CA LEU A 206 -0.11 -32.97 -11.30
C LEU A 206 1.05 -33.07 -12.29
N ASN A 207 0.83 -33.11 -13.62
CA ASN A 207 1.91 -33.53 -14.51
C ASN A 207 2.07 -32.84 -15.87
N ASN A 208 1.59 -31.61 -16.10
CA ASN A 208 1.86 -30.99 -17.41
C ASN A 208 2.01 -29.47 -17.49
N LYS A 209 2.51 -28.81 -16.43
CA LYS A 209 2.88 -27.37 -16.52
C LYS A 209 4.08 -27.11 -17.44
N GLN A 210 4.90 -28.12 -17.73
CA GLN A 210 6.13 -27.97 -18.52
C GLN A 210 5.92 -28.08 -20.04
N LEU A 211 4.91 -28.83 -20.49
CA LEU A 211 4.68 -29.06 -21.93
C LEU A 211 3.91 -27.90 -22.59
N SER A 212 2.95 -27.30 -21.88
CA SER A 212 2.18 -26.15 -22.36
C SER A 212 3.04 -24.90 -22.57
N GLN A 213 4.16 -24.80 -21.85
CA GLN A 213 5.12 -23.69 -21.98
C GLN A 213 6.04 -23.81 -23.20
N MET A 214 6.18 -25.00 -23.79
CA MET A 214 7.02 -25.18 -25.00
C MET A 214 6.23 -24.98 -26.30
N LEU A 215 4.90 -25.06 -26.28
CA LEU A 215 4.06 -24.97 -27.49
C LEU A 215 3.61 -23.54 -27.85
N LYS A 216 3.82 -22.55 -26.99
CA LYS A 216 3.59 -21.13 -27.34
C LYS A 216 4.83 -20.52 -27.98
N SER A 217 5.13 -20.93 -29.21
CA SER A 217 6.09 -20.25 -30.07
C SER A 217 5.38 -19.50 -31.19
N SER A 218 5.50 -18.16 -31.16
CA SER A 218 5.59 -17.29 -32.33
C SER A 218 4.50 -17.43 -33.40
N ALA A 219 3.28 -17.00 -33.07
CA ALA A 219 2.39 -16.36 -34.04
C ALA A 219 2.35 -14.86 -33.70
N PRO A 220 2.32 -13.94 -34.69
CA PRO A 220 2.11 -12.53 -34.41
C PRO A 220 0.79 -12.40 -33.64
N ALA A 221 0.82 -11.66 -32.52
CA ALA A 221 -0.37 -11.37 -31.73
C ALA A 221 -1.36 -10.66 -32.65
N GLN A 222 -2.38 -11.40 -33.13
CA GLN A 222 -3.62 -10.76 -33.54
C GLN A 222 -4.13 -10.03 -32.30
N GLU A 223 -4.43 -8.74 -32.42
CA GLU A 223 -5.14 -7.99 -31.39
C GLU A 223 -6.40 -8.80 -31.05
N GLU A 224 -6.44 -9.43 -29.87
CA GLU A 224 -7.67 -10.02 -29.36
C GLU A 224 -8.67 -8.85 -29.22
N GLU A 225 -9.72 -8.82 -30.03
CA GLU A 225 -10.88 -7.95 -29.79
C GLU A 225 -11.27 -8.09 -28.31
N GLU A 226 -11.16 -7.00 -27.55
CA GLU A 226 -11.44 -7.00 -26.12
C GLU A 226 -12.94 -7.25 -25.92
N ASP A 227 -13.29 -8.31 -25.19
CA ASP A 227 -14.68 -8.64 -24.86
C ASP A 227 -15.35 -7.46 -24.15
N PRO A 228 -16.45 -6.88 -24.69
CA PRO A 228 -17.13 -5.73 -24.10
C PRO A 228 -17.52 -5.93 -22.63
N LEU A 229 -17.94 -7.15 -22.26
CA LEU A 229 -18.34 -7.43 -20.88
C LEU A 229 -17.13 -7.44 -19.93
N ALA A 230 -15.97 -7.92 -20.40
CA ALA A 230 -14.73 -7.89 -19.62
C ALA A 230 -14.24 -6.45 -19.41
N TYR A 231 -14.41 -5.58 -20.43
CA TYR A 231 -14.10 -4.16 -20.29
C TYR A 231 -14.93 -3.52 -19.17
N TYR A 232 -16.26 -3.69 -19.18
CA TYR A 232 -17.12 -3.10 -18.15
C TYR A 232 -16.88 -3.71 -16.76
N GLU A 233 -16.62 -5.01 -16.66
CA GLU A 233 -16.27 -5.65 -15.37
C GLU A 233 -14.97 -5.07 -14.79
N ASN A 234 -13.93 -4.85 -15.61
CA ASN A 234 -12.66 -4.29 -15.15
C ASN A 234 -12.75 -2.82 -14.71
N HIS A 235 -13.71 -2.08 -15.26
CA HIS A 235 -13.91 -0.66 -14.97
C HIS A 235 -15.09 -0.39 -14.03
N THR A 236 -15.72 -1.42 -13.48
CA THR A 236 -16.72 -1.27 -12.42
C THR A 236 -16.09 -1.54 -11.06
N SER A 237 -16.56 -0.83 -10.06
CA SER A 237 -16.20 -1.08 -8.67
C SER A 237 -17.42 -0.94 -7.79
N GLN A 238 -17.42 -1.72 -6.71
CA GLN A 238 -18.46 -1.68 -5.70
C GLN A 238 -17.85 -1.37 -4.33
N ILE A 239 -18.60 -0.64 -3.52
CA ILE A 239 -18.27 -0.29 -2.13
C ILE A 239 -19.53 -0.39 -1.26
N GLU A 240 -19.33 -0.60 0.03
CA GLU A 240 -20.38 -0.49 1.04
C GLU A 240 -20.20 0.82 1.80
N ILE A 241 -21.29 1.56 2.02
CA ILE A 241 -21.25 2.78 2.83
C ILE A 241 -22.33 2.77 3.89
N VAL A 242 -22.13 3.61 4.89
CA VAL A 242 -23.05 3.83 6.02
C VAL A 242 -23.72 5.19 5.89
N ARG A 243 -25.05 5.20 5.88
CA ARG A 243 -25.85 6.43 5.92
C ARG A 243 -26.05 6.93 7.35
N GLN A 244 -26.57 8.14 7.49
CA GLN A 244 -26.71 8.82 8.78
C GLN A 244 -27.65 8.09 9.77
N ASP A 245 -28.61 7.33 9.25
CA ASP A 245 -29.53 6.45 9.98
C ASP A 245 -28.90 5.10 10.39
N ARG A 246 -27.60 4.91 10.10
CA ARG A 246 -26.83 3.68 10.31
C ARG A 246 -27.24 2.51 9.42
N SER A 247 -28.08 2.71 8.40
CA SER A 247 -28.29 1.70 7.36
C SER A 247 -27.03 1.56 6.51
N MET A 248 -26.81 0.36 5.97
CA MET A 248 -25.72 0.11 5.03
C MET A 248 -26.27 -0.05 3.64
N GLU A 249 -25.60 0.54 2.67
CA GLU A 249 -25.97 0.44 1.26
C GLU A 249 -24.75 0.10 0.42
N GLN A 250 -24.99 -0.57 -0.70
CA GLN A 250 -23.95 -0.92 -1.66
C GLN A 250 -24.05 -0.01 -2.88
N ILE A 251 -22.97 0.68 -3.19
CA ILE A 251 -22.86 1.57 -4.36
C ILE A 251 -21.99 0.89 -5.40
N VAL A 252 -22.43 0.96 -6.65
CA VAL A 252 -21.64 0.54 -7.82
C VAL A 252 -21.38 1.77 -8.68
N PHE A 253 -20.14 1.95 -9.12
CA PHE A 253 -19.73 3.11 -9.89
C PHE A 253 -18.62 2.76 -10.89
N PRO A 254 -18.46 3.55 -11.97
CA PRO A 254 -17.37 3.38 -12.92
C PRO A 254 -16.07 3.96 -12.35
N VAL A 255 -14.96 3.23 -12.49
CA VAL A 255 -13.64 3.66 -12.04
C VAL A 255 -13.13 4.80 -12.94
N PRO A 256 -12.79 5.98 -12.38
CA PRO A 256 -12.23 7.08 -13.16
C PRO A 256 -10.93 6.67 -13.87
N GLY A 257 -10.75 7.06 -15.14
CA GLY A 257 -9.55 6.71 -15.92
C GLY A 257 -8.23 7.17 -15.29
N ILE A 258 -8.25 8.24 -14.47
CA ILE A 258 -7.07 8.72 -13.74
C ILE A 258 -6.53 7.69 -12.73
N CYS A 259 -7.40 6.86 -12.16
CA CYS A 259 -7.06 5.88 -11.12
C CYS A 259 -6.19 4.71 -11.65
N GLN A 260 -6.22 4.45 -12.96
CA GLN A 260 -5.41 3.41 -13.60
C GLN A 260 -3.91 3.72 -13.57
N PHE A 261 -3.54 4.98 -13.33
CA PHE A 261 -2.14 5.42 -13.28
C PHE A 261 -1.48 5.20 -11.92
N LEU A 262 -2.15 4.53 -10.97
CA LEU A 262 -1.57 4.16 -9.68
C LEU A 262 -0.63 2.96 -9.81
N THR A 263 0.58 3.08 -9.26
CA THR A 263 1.59 2.00 -9.31
C THR A 263 1.36 0.93 -8.24
N GLU A 264 1.65 -0.33 -8.57
CA GLU A 264 1.55 -1.45 -7.62
C GLU A 264 2.53 -1.32 -6.44
N GLU A 265 3.68 -0.67 -6.64
CA GLU A 265 4.65 -0.40 -5.55
C GLU A 265 4.04 0.54 -4.50
N THR A 266 3.37 1.62 -4.94
CA THR A 266 2.67 2.53 -4.03
C THR A 266 1.53 1.81 -3.32
N LYS A 267 0.79 0.93 -4.03
CA LYS A 267 -0.26 0.12 -3.41
C LYS A 267 0.26 -0.78 -2.29
N HIS A 268 1.32 -1.53 -2.57
CA HIS A 268 1.94 -2.42 -1.59
C HIS A 268 2.52 -1.66 -0.39
N ARG A 269 3.17 -0.53 -0.64
CA ARG A 269 3.72 0.34 0.42
C ARG A 269 2.60 0.85 1.33
N LEU A 270 1.51 1.37 0.79
CA LEU A 270 0.41 1.89 1.59
C LEU A 270 -0.25 0.79 2.43
N PHE A 271 -0.52 -0.37 1.82
CA PHE A 271 -1.14 -1.50 2.49
C PHE A 271 -0.34 -1.97 3.73
N THR A 272 0.99 -1.93 3.65
CA THR A 272 1.88 -2.38 4.73
C THR A 272 2.23 -1.28 5.74
N THR A 273 2.28 -0.02 5.31
CA THR A 273 2.72 1.12 6.14
C THR A 273 1.59 1.73 6.97
N THR A 274 0.32 1.62 6.52
CA THR A 274 -0.81 2.28 7.19
C THR A 274 -0.99 1.79 8.62
N GLU A 275 -0.99 2.72 9.56
CA GLU A 275 -1.09 2.42 10.99
C GLU A 275 -2.55 2.38 11.46
N GLN A 276 -2.79 1.67 12.57
CA GLN A 276 -4.09 1.69 13.25
C GLN A 276 -4.15 2.90 14.18
N ASP A 277 -5.29 3.59 14.18
CA ASP A 277 -5.58 4.62 15.16
C ASP A 277 -5.86 4.04 16.56
N GLU A 278 -6.10 4.92 17.54
CA GLU A 278 -6.44 4.53 18.91
C GLU A 278 -7.71 3.67 19.01
N GLN A 279 -8.57 3.71 17.98
CA GLN A 279 -9.81 2.94 17.90
C GLN A 279 -9.61 1.61 17.16
N GLY A 280 -8.38 1.29 16.72
CA GLY A 280 -8.04 0.08 15.98
C GLY A 280 -8.38 0.13 14.48
N SER A 281 -8.77 1.29 13.93
CA SER A 281 -9.10 1.46 12.53
C SER A 281 -7.91 1.98 11.72
N LYS A 282 -7.74 1.46 10.50
CA LYS A 282 -6.73 1.92 9.51
C LYS A 282 -7.24 3.02 8.59
N VAL A 283 -8.51 3.39 8.71
CA VAL A 283 -9.22 4.24 7.74
C VAL A 283 -8.79 5.71 7.84
N SER A 284 -8.47 6.19 9.05
CA SER A 284 -8.10 7.58 9.31
C SER A 284 -6.82 7.99 8.57
N ASP A 285 -5.72 7.26 8.79
CA ASP A 285 -4.45 7.48 8.08
C ASP A 285 -4.59 7.28 6.57
N PHE A 286 -5.32 6.25 6.13
CA PHE A 286 -5.61 6.03 4.71
C PHE A 286 -6.34 7.22 4.06
N PHE A 287 -7.31 7.82 4.76
CA PHE A 287 -8.08 8.95 4.25
C PHE A 287 -7.21 10.21 4.09
N ASP A 288 -6.32 10.49 5.04
CA ASP A 288 -5.38 11.61 4.93
C ASP A 288 -4.44 11.44 3.73
N GLN A 289 -4.01 10.20 3.48
CA GLN A 289 -3.15 9.85 2.34
C GLN A 289 -3.86 9.92 0.98
N SER A 290 -5.19 9.79 0.93
CA SER A 290 -5.98 9.80 -0.32
C SER A 290 -5.71 11.01 -1.23
N SER A 291 -5.48 12.19 -0.63
CA SER A 291 -5.21 13.42 -1.37
C SER A 291 -3.86 13.39 -2.09
N PHE A 292 -2.85 12.79 -1.46
CA PHE A 292 -1.53 12.63 -2.05
C PHE A 292 -1.54 11.59 -3.17
N LEU A 293 -2.32 10.52 -3.02
CA LEU A 293 -2.47 9.48 -4.04
C LEU A 293 -3.13 10.04 -5.30
N HIS A 294 -4.15 10.89 -5.17
CA HIS A 294 -4.76 11.55 -6.33
C HIS A 294 -3.75 12.42 -7.09
N ASN A 295 -2.96 13.22 -6.37
CA ASN A 295 -1.90 14.03 -6.96
C ASN A 295 -0.80 13.17 -7.62
N GLU A 296 -0.46 12.02 -7.02
CA GLU A 296 0.48 11.05 -7.59
C GLU A 296 -0.07 10.45 -8.90
N MET A 297 -1.36 10.13 -8.98
CA MET A 297 -2.00 9.65 -10.22
C MET A 297 -1.97 10.71 -11.33
N GLU A 298 -2.26 11.98 -11.00
CA GLU A 298 -2.13 13.10 -11.95
C GLU A 298 -0.70 13.26 -12.46
N TRP A 299 0.27 13.12 -11.56
CA TRP A 299 1.68 13.13 -11.93
C TRP A 299 2.05 11.97 -12.85
N GLN A 300 1.62 10.74 -12.53
CA GLN A 300 1.90 9.56 -13.34
C GLN A 300 1.29 9.66 -14.74
N ARG A 301 0.08 10.24 -14.86
CA ARG A 301 -0.52 10.57 -16.16
C ARG A 301 0.37 11.52 -16.96
N LYS A 302 0.84 12.61 -16.33
CA LYS A 302 1.76 13.57 -16.97
C LYS A 302 3.11 12.94 -17.30
N LEU A 303 3.64 12.07 -16.44
CA LEU A 303 4.91 11.39 -16.64
C LEU A 303 4.86 10.47 -17.86
N ARG A 304 3.76 9.72 -18.05
CA ARG A 304 3.56 8.87 -19.23
C ARG A 304 3.48 9.65 -20.54
N SER A 305 3.05 10.91 -20.51
CA SER A 305 3.10 11.80 -21.68
C SER A 305 4.53 12.16 -22.10
N MET A 306 5.54 11.91 -21.26
CA MET A 306 6.96 12.17 -21.53
C MET A 306 7.75 10.84 -21.58
N PRO A 307 7.87 10.19 -22.75
CA PRO A 307 8.36 8.80 -22.86
C PRO A 307 9.76 8.58 -22.31
N LEU A 308 10.67 9.54 -22.47
CA LEU A 308 12.06 9.43 -22.00
C LEU A 308 12.12 9.37 -20.46
N ILE A 309 11.48 10.31 -19.77
CA ILE A 309 11.50 10.36 -18.31
C ILE A 309 10.75 9.16 -17.72
N TYR A 310 9.62 8.77 -18.31
CA TYR A 310 8.91 7.56 -17.91
C TYR A 310 9.78 6.30 -18.03
N TRP A 311 10.56 6.16 -19.12
CA TRP A 311 11.45 5.01 -19.30
C TRP A 311 12.52 4.92 -18.21
N PHE A 312 13.14 6.05 -17.84
CA PHE A 312 14.10 6.13 -16.74
C PHE A 312 13.43 5.81 -15.39
N SER A 313 12.32 6.50 -15.09
CA SER A 313 11.56 6.40 -13.83
C SER A 313 11.06 4.98 -13.56
N ARG A 314 10.53 4.28 -14.57
CA ARG A 314 9.98 2.92 -14.41
C ARG A 314 11.04 1.89 -13.99
N ARG A 315 12.32 2.12 -14.30
CA ARG A 315 13.42 1.20 -13.98
C ARG A 315 14.24 1.66 -12.76
N MET A 316 13.62 2.34 -11.80
CA MET A 316 14.28 2.87 -10.60
C MET A 316 15.13 1.81 -9.86
N THR A 317 14.59 0.61 -9.66
CA THR A 317 15.28 -0.49 -8.95
C THR A 317 16.57 -0.93 -9.65
N LEU A 318 16.60 -0.90 -10.99
CA LEU A 318 17.76 -1.27 -11.80
C LEU A 318 18.89 -0.25 -11.66
N TRP A 319 18.58 1.05 -11.76
CA TRP A 319 19.57 2.12 -11.58
C TRP A 319 20.18 2.09 -10.17
N GLY A 320 19.34 1.85 -9.16
CA GLY A 320 19.79 1.62 -7.80
C GLY A 320 20.75 0.44 -7.74
N SER A 321 20.39 -0.73 -8.30
CA SER A 321 21.23 -1.94 -8.29
C SER A 321 22.60 -1.73 -8.96
N ILE A 322 22.63 -1.05 -10.10
CA ILE A 322 23.88 -0.71 -10.79
C ILE A 322 24.75 0.19 -9.91
N SER A 323 24.16 1.21 -9.27
CA SER A 323 24.90 2.14 -8.40
C SER A 323 25.58 1.40 -7.24
N PHE A 324 24.85 0.50 -6.59
CA PHE A 324 25.38 -0.26 -5.46
C PHE A 324 26.47 -1.25 -5.89
N ASN A 325 26.25 -2.00 -6.97
CA ASN A 325 27.26 -2.94 -7.47
C ASN A 325 28.55 -2.21 -7.88
N LEU A 326 28.44 -1.06 -8.55
CA LEU A 326 29.61 -0.23 -8.91
C LEU A 326 30.35 0.25 -7.66
N ALA A 327 29.63 0.73 -6.64
CA ALA A 327 30.25 1.15 -5.37
C ALA A 327 31.00 0.00 -4.69
N VAL A 328 30.42 -1.21 -4.66
CA VAL A 328 31.08 -2.40 -4.12
C VAL A 328 32.35 -2.74 -4.92
N PHE A 329 32.29 -2.72 -6.25
CA PHE A 329 33.48 -3.01 -7.08
C PHE A 329 34.59 -1.97 -6.88
N ILE A 330 34.26 -0.67 -6.83
CA ILE A 330 35.23 0.40 -6.58
C ILE A 330 35.95 0.17 -5.24
N ASN A 331 35.19 -0.10 -4.17
CA ASN A 331 35.77 -0.35 -2.86
C ASN A 331 36.61 -1.64 -2.80
N ILE A 332 36.23 -2.69 -3.52
CA ILE A 332 37.03 -3.91 -3.63
C ILE A 332 38.37 -3.64 -4.34
N ILE A 333 38.37 -2.86 -5.43
CA ILE A 333 39.60 -2.49 -6.14
C ILE A 333 40.51 -1.67 -5.22
N ILE A 334 39.97 -0.66 -4.52
CA ILE A 334 40.73 0.16 -3.57
C ILE A 334 41.32 -0.73 -2.47
N ALA A 335 40.55 -1.66 -1.89
CA ALA A 335 41.01 -2.53 -0.83
C ALA A 335 42.19 -3.44 -1.25
N PHE A 336 42.23 -3.91 -2.50
CA PHE A 336 43.30 -4.78 -2.97
C PHE A 336 44.56 -4.04 -3.42
N PHE A 337 44.41 -2.84 -3.97
CA PHE A 337 45.48 -2.18 -4.70
C PHE A 337 45.96 -0.86 -4.08
N TYR A 338 45.36 -0.40 -2.98
CA TYR A 338 45.80 0.80 -2.27
C TYR A 338 46.98 0.51 -1.31
N PRO A 339 48.05 1.35 -1.28
CA PRO A 339 48.35 2.45 -2.20
C PRO A 339 48.91 1.94 -3.53
N TYR A 340 48.35 2.39 -4.66
CA TYR A 340 48.90 2.00 -5.96
C TYR A 340 50.05 2.94 -6.31
N MET A 341 51.28 2.44 -6.24
CA MET A 341 52.41 3.16 -6.84
C MET A 341 52.34 2.98 -8.35
N GLU A 342 52.22 4.09 -9.09
CA GLU A 342 52.08 4.16 -10.55
C GLU A 342 53.23 3.50 -11.34
N GLY A 343 54.26 2.95 -10.67
CA GLY A 343 55.47 2.41 -11.30
C GLY A 343 55.78 0.91 -11.07
N ALA A 344 55.03 0.13 -10.29
CA ALA A 344 55.50 -1.21 -9.87
C ALA A 344 54.75 -2.43 -10.48
N SER A 345 53.60 -2.24 -11.12
CA SER A 345 52.77 -3.37 -11.62
C SER A 345 52.88 -3.63 -13.12
N THR A 346 53.63 -2.82 -13.88
CA THR A 346 53.80 -3.00 -15.33
C THR A 346 54.86 -4.04 -15.72
N GLY A 347 55.66 -4.54 -14.76
CA GLY A 347 56.82 -5.38 -15.03
C GLY A 347 56.56 -6.89 -15.20
N VAL A 348 55.44 -7.44 -14.72
CA VAL A 348 55.22 -8.91 -14.67
C VAL A 348 53.96 -9.37 -15.44
N LEU A 349 53.11 -8.45 -15.90
CA LEU A 349 51.85 -8.76 -16.60
C LEU A 349 51.89 -8.56 -18.13
N GLY A 350 53.01 -8.17 -18.73
CA GLY A 350 53.13 -7.90 -20.18
C GLY A 350 53.14 -9.13 -21.11
N SER A 351 52.59 -10.28 -20.69
CA SER A 351 52.56 -11.47 -21.54
C SER A 351 51.30 -11.49 -22.43
N PRO A 352 51.42 -11.77 -23.74
CA PRO A 352 50.28 -11.87 -24.66
C PRO A 352 49.27 -12.96 -24.27
N LEU A 353 49.69 -13.92 -23.44
CA LEU A 353 48.85 -14.98 -22.87
C LEU A 353 47.79 -14.44 -21.90
N ILE A 354 48.13 -13.43 -21.09
CA ILE A 354 47.19 -12.83 -20.13
C ILE A 354 46.12 -12.01 -20.87
N SER A 355 46.51 -11.30 -21.93
CA SER A 355 45.57 -10.59 -22.81
C SER A 355 44.59 -11.55 -23.51
N LEU A 356 45.07 -12.70 -23.99
CA LEU A 356 44.22 -13.76 -24.57
C LEU A 356 43.22 -14.32 -23.53
N LEU A 357 43.65 -14.50 -22.28
CA LEU A 357 42.84 -15.00 -21.17
C LEU A 357 41.68 -14.05 -20.85
N PHE A 358 41.89 -12.72 -20.89
CA PHE A 358 40.82 -11.74 -20.73
C PHE A 358 39.80 -11.76 -21.88
N TRP A 359 40.23 -11.99 -23.12
CA TRP A 359 39.31 -12.16 -24.26
C TRP A 359 38.47 -13.43 -24.15
N ILE A 360 39.08 -14.56 -23.73
CA ILE A 360 38.35 -15.81 -23.45
C ILE A 360 37.31 -15.57 -22.34
N LEU A 361 37.69 -14.84 -21.28
CA LEU A 361 36.80 -14.54 -20.15
C LEU A 361 35.62 -13.63 -20.53
N ILE A 362 35.82 -12.66 -21.44
CA ILE A 362 34.74 -11.84 -22.02
C ILE A 362 33.83 -12.68 -22.91
N CYS A 363 34.38 -13.48 -23.82
CA CYS A 363 33.58 -14.36 -24.69
C CYS A 363 32.76 -15.36 -23.90
N PHE A 364 33.34 -15.96 -22.86
CA PHE A 364 32.64 -16.84 -21.92
C PHE A 364 31.55 -16.11 -21.15
N SER A 365 31.80 -14.87 -20.70
CA SER A 365 30.80 -14.05 -20.01
C SER A 365 29.64 -13.64 -20.91
N ILE A 366 29.89 -13.36 -22.19
CA ILE A 366 28.86 -13.07 -23.20
C ILE A 366 28.05 -14.34 -23.50
N ALA A 367 28.70 -15.50 -23.67
CA ALA A 367 28.02 -16.77 -23.85
C ALA A 367 27.16 -17.15 -22.63
N ALA A 368 27.65 -16.89 -21.42
CA ALA A 368 26.91 -17.10 -20.18
C ALA A 368 25.67 -16.20 -20.06
N LEU A 369 25.69 -15.00 -20.64
CA LEU A 369 24.53 -14.08 -20.68
C LEU A 369 23.38 -14.64 -21.54
N PHE A 370 23.68 -15.43 -22.59
CA PHE A 370 22.67 -16.11 -23.39
C PHE A 370 22.04 -17.32 -22.69
N THR A 371 22.75 -17.92 -21.72
CA THR A 371 22.15 -18.92 -20.83
C THR A 371 21.41 -18.20 -19.70
N LYS A 372 20.07 -18.30 -19.66
CA LYS A 372 19.17 -17.64 -18.67
C LYS A 372 19.51 -17.83 -17.17
N ARG A 373 20.56 -18.61 -16.83
CA ARG A 373 21.04 -18.88 -15.46
C ARG A 373 22.07 -17.88 -14.93
N TYR A 374 22.83 -17.17 -15.77
CA TYR A 374 23.90 -16.28 -15.29
C TYR A 374 23.53 -14.79 -15.45
N SER A 375 23.78 -14.00 -14.39
CA SER A 375 23.50 -12.55 -14.31
C SER A 375 24.52 -11.72 -15.07
N VAL A 376 24.25 -10.42 -15.32
CA VAL A 376 25.18 -9.45 -15.97
C VAL A 376 26.51 -9.23 -15.21
N ARG A 377 26.66 -9.79 -14.00
CA ARG A 377 27.79 -9.56 -13.08
C ARG A 377 29.15 -10.04 -13.62
N PRO A 378 29.30 -11.25 -14.22
CA PRO A 378 30.58 -11.72 -14.78
C PRO A 378 31.06 -10.83 -15.93
N LEU A 379 30.14 -10.30 -16.74
CA LEU A 379 30.48 -9.38 -17.82
C LEU A 379 31.06 -8.06 -17.28
N ILE A 380 30.46 -7.50 -16.22
CA ILE A 380 30.98 -6.29 -15.56
C ILE A 380 32.38 -6.53 -15.00
N VAL A 381 32.59 -7.66 -14.31
CA VAL A 381 33.90 -8.05 -13.75
C VAL A 381 34.94 -8.21 -14.87
N ALA A 382 34.57 -8.85 -15.98
CA ALA A 382 35.44 -9.03 -17.14
C ALA A 382 35.90 -7.69 -17.75
N LEU A 383 34.98 -6.73 -17.87
CA LEU A 383 35.28 -5.39 -18.37
C LEU A 383 36.17 -4.59 -17.42
N ILE A 384 35.95 -4.70 -16.10
CA ILE A 384 36.76 -4.03 -15.08
C ILE A 384 38.19 -4.59 -15.07
N LEU A 385 38.36 -5.91 -15.05
CA LEU A 385 39.69 -6.55 -15.07
C LEU A 385 40.48 -6.16 -16.34
N ARG A 386 39.79 -6.08 -17.48
CA ARG A 386 40.38 -5.59 -18.72
C ARG A 386 40.79 -4.12 -18.62
N SER A 387 39.93 -3.26 -18.05
CA SER A 387 40.26 -1.83 -17.86
C SER A 387 41.51 -1.65 -17.00
N ILE A 388 41.63 -2.41 -15.91
CA ILE A 388 42.80 -2.39 -15.02
C ILE A 388 44.08 -2.77 -15.79
N TYR A 389 44.00 -3.79 -16.66
CA TYR A 389 45.15 -4.25 -17.46
C TYR A 389 45.65 -3.22 -18.48
N TYR A 390 44.74 -2.51 -19.16
CA TYR A 390 45.10 -1.59 -20.25
C TYR A 390 45.37 -0.16 -19.80
N LEU A 391 44.57 0.37 -18.85
CA LEU A 391 44.61 1.78 -18.44
C LEU A 391 45.30 1.99 -17.09
N GLY A 392 45.56 0.91 -16.35
CA GLY A 392 46.01 0.98 -14.96
C GLY A 392 44.85 1.26 -13.99
N ILE A 393 45.20 1.31 -12.71
CA ILE A 393 44.23 1.31 -11.59
C ILE A 393 43.60 2.70 -11.42
N GLY A 394 44.41 3.77 -11.37
CA GLY A 394 43.94 5.15 -11.19
C GLY A 394 42.92 5.59 -12.25
N PRO A 395 43.23 5.54 -13.56
CA PRO A 395 42.28 5.91 -14.60
C PRO A 395 41.00 5.06 -14.59
N THR A 396 41.11 3.76 -14.28
CA THR A 396 39.94 2.87 -14.16
C THR A 396 39.04 3.30 -13.00
N LEU A 397 39.60 3.66 -11.84
CA LEU A 397 38.83 4.14 -10.69
C LEU A 397 38.11 5.46 -11.00
N ASN A 398 38.77 6.40 -11.68
CA ASN A 398 38.15 7.66 -12.09
C ASN A 398 36.96 7.45 -13.05
N ILE A 399 37.09 6.55 -14.02
CA ILE A 399 36.00 6.21 -14.96
C ILE A 399 34.84 5.55 -14.21
N LEU A 400 35.11 4.59 -13.33
CA LEU A 400 34.07 3.91 -12.55
C LEU A 400 33.38 4.87 -11.57
N GLY A 401 34.12 5.78 -10.94
CA GLY A 401 33.59 6.84 -10.08
C GLY A 401 32.67 7.81 -10.83
N ALA A 402 33.11 8.30 -11.99
CA ALA A 402 32.30 9.16 -12.85
C ALA A 402 31.03 8.45 -13.38
N LEU A 403 31.14 7.17 -13.73
CA LEU A 403 30.00 6.33 -14.12
C LEU A 403 29.01 6.15 -12.97
N ASN A 404 29.51 5.91 -11.75
CA ASN A 404 28.69 5.80 -10.54
C ASN A 404 27.93 7.09 -10.26
N LEU A 405 28.60 8.24 -10.32
CA LEU A 405 28.00 9.55 -10.14
C LEU A 405 26.90 9.82 -11.17
N THR A 406 27.20 9.59 -12.46
CA THR A 406 26.23 9.77 -13.55
C THR A 406 25.00 8.88 -13.35
N ASN A 407 25.23 7.61 -13.01
CA ASN A 407 24.17 6.66 -12.73
C ASN A 407 23.32 7.08 -11.52
N LYS A 408 23.95 7.63 -10.46
CA LYS A 408 23.23 8.12 -9.28
C LYS A 408 22.39 9.35 -9.60
N ILE A 409 22.88 10.27 -10.44
CA ILE A 409 22.09 11.42 -10.91
C ILE A 409 20.85 10.93 -11.66
N VAL A 410 21.00 9.96 -12.57
CA VAL A 410 19.86 9.33 -13.27
C VAL A 410 18.89 8.68 -12.29
N PHE A 411 19.40 7.99 -11.26
CA PHE A 411 18.57 7.40 -10.21
C PHE A 411 17.79 8.45 -9.44
N VAL A 412 18.40 9.58 -9.03
CA VAL A 412 17.69 10.64 -8.28
C VAL A 412 16.61 11.30 -9.14
N VAL A 413 16.91 11.58 -10.41
CA VAL A 413 15.90 12.08 -11.36
C VAL A 413 14.75 11.08 -11.51
N SER A 414 15.06 9.79 -11.58
CA SER A 414 14.07 8.71 -11.65
C SER A 414 13.24 8.59 -10.37
N PHE A 415 13.86 8.73 -9.20
CA PHE A 415 13.22 8.66 -7.89
C PHE A 415 12.20 9.79 -7.70
N VAL A 416 12.65 11.02 -7.98
CA VAL A 416 11.79 12.21 -7.91
C VAL A 416 10.68 12.12 -8.97
N GLY A 417 11.00 11.59 -10.15
CA GLY A 417 10.05 11.29 -11.22
C GLY A 417 9.02 10.22 -10.83
N ASN A 418 9.36 9.19 -10.07
CA ASN A 418 8.42 8.11 -9.75
C ASN A 418 7.46 8.50 -8.61
N ARG A 419 7.99 9.13 -7.55
CA ARG A 419 7.21 9.51 -6.35
C ARG A 419 6.43 10.82 -6.52
N GLY A 420 6.74 11.63 -7.53
CA GLY A 420 6.05 12.90 -7.78
C GLY A 420 6.27 13.95 -6.69
N THR A 421 7.39 13.89 -5.96
CA THR A 421 7.67 14.79 -4.81
C THR A 421 7.72 16.27 -5.20
N PHE A 422 7.88 16.60 -6.49
CA PHE A 422 7.76 17.96 -7.02
C PHE A 422 6.39 18.62 -6.75
N ILE A 423 5.29 17.87 -6.69
CA ILE A 423 3.95 18.45 -6.52
C ILE A 423 3.78 19.12 -5.15
N ARG A 424 4.52 18.65 -4.13
CA ARG A 424 4.48 19.23 -2.77
C ARG A 424 5.26 20.55 -2.65
N GLY A 425 6.01 20.93 -3.69
CA GLY A 425 6.90 22.09 -3.69
C GLY A 425 8.29 21.80 -3.10
N TYR A 426 9.25 22.66 -3.40
CA TYR A 426 10.67 22.46 -3.05
C TYR A 426 10.93 22.36 -1.54
N LYS A 427 10.20 23.13 -0.72
CA LYS A 427 10.35 23.10 0.75
C LYS A 427 10.02 21.72 1.34
N ALA A 428 8.96 21.09 0.86
CA ALA A 428 8.57 19.76 1.34
C ALA A 428 9.56 18.68 0.89
N MET A 429 10.16 18.83 -0.30
CA MET A 429 11.19 17.93 -0.81
C MET A 429 12.48 17.97 0.04
N VAL A 430 12.91 19.14 0.48
CA VAL A 430 14.11 19.27 1.32
C VAL A 430 13.89 18.73 2.75
N MET A 431 12.64 18.71 3.23
CA MET A 431 12.30 18.10 4.52
C MET A 431 12.23 16.56 4.46
N ASP A 432 12.23 15.97 3.26
CA ASP A 432 12.17 14.52 3.08
C ASP A 432 13.55 13.90 3.33
N MET A 433 13.64 13.05 4.35
CA MET A 433 14.88 12.38 4.77
C MET A 433 15.39 11.41 3.71
N GLU A 434 14.50 10.77 2.93
CA GLU A 434 14.91 9.87 1.84
C GLU A 434 15.63 10.64 0.72
N PHE A 435 15.13 11.84 0.39
CA PHE A 435 15.76 12.70 -0.59
C PHE A 435 17.13 13.21 -0.11
N LEU A 436 17.21 13.67 1.15
CA LEU A 436 18.47 14.13 1.75
C LEU A 436 19.54 13.02 1.79
N TYR A 437 19.14 11.77 2.05
CA TYR A 437 20.05 10.63 1.99
C TYR A 437 20.65 10.45 0.59
N HIS A 438 19.85 10.56 -0.47
CA HIS A 438 20.35 10.46 -1.84
C HIS A 438 21.21 11.66 -2.27
N VAL A 439 20.92 12.86 -1.78
CA VAL A 439 21.78 14.04 -1.99
C VAL A 439 23.12 13.84 -1.28
N GLY A 440 23.13 13.37 -0.04
CA GLY A 440 24.34 13.02 0.71
C GLY A 440 25.20 12.00 -0.03
N TYR A 441 24.58 10.96 -0.60
CA TYR A 441 25.28 9.96 -1.43
C TYR A 441 25.99 10.59 -2.64
N ILE A 442 25.32 11.52 -3.34
CA ILE A 442 25.92 12.24 -4.47
C ILE A 442 27.11 13.08 -4.00
N LEU A 443 26.97 13.80 -2.87
CA LEU A 443 28.06 14.60 -2.31
C LEU A 443 29.28 13.73 -1.96
N THR A 444 29.08 12.57 -1.33
CA THR A 444 30.18 11.64 -1.02
C THR A 444 30.81 11.03 -2.28
N SER A 445 30.03 10.79 -3.34
CA SER A 445 30.54 10.32 -4.63
C SER A 445 31.39 11.39 -5.33
N VAL A 446 30.98 12.66 -5.27
CA VAL A 446 31.76 13.80 -5.76
C VAL A 446 33.06 13.96 -4.97
N LEU A 447 33.02 13.88 -3.63
CA LEU A 447 34.22 13.92 -2.79
C LEU A 447 35.17 12.74 -3.08
N GLY A 448 34.63 11.56 -3.36
CA GLY A 448 35.40 10.37 -3.77
C GLY A 448 36.14 10.55 -5.09
N LEU A 449 35.58 11.33 -6.02
CA LEU A 449 36.18 11.57 -7.33
C LEU A 449 37.21 12.70 -7.34
N PHE A 450 36.99 13.78 -6.57
CA PHE A 450 37.82 14.98 -6.62
C PHE A 450 38.77 15.18 -5.43
N VAL A 451 38.48 14.59 -4.26
CA VAL A 451 39.28 14.80 -3.04
C VAL A 451 40.14 13.58 -2.74
N HIS A 452 39.52 12.43 -2.46
CA HIS A 452 40.25 11.20 -2.14
C HIS A 452 39.37 9.95 -2.32
N GLU A 453 39.94 8.87 -2.85
CA GLU A 453 39.20 7.64 -3.19
C GLU A 453 38.58 6.94 -1.96
N LEU A 454 39.16 7.10 -0.77
CA LEU A 454 38.62 6.48 0.45
C LEU A 454 37.21 6.96 0.84
N PHE A 455 36.73 8.10 0.31
CA PHE A 455 35.34 8.52 0.52
C PHE A 455 34.32 7.54 -0.09
N TYR A 456 34.73 6.70 -1.06
CA TYR A 456 33.86 5.64 -1.59
C TYR A 456 33.46 4.60 -0.54
N SER A 457 34.19 4.47 0.57
CA SER A 457 33.85 3.57 1.68
C SER A 457 32.50 3.91 2.33
N ILE A 458 32.14 5.20 2.38
CA ILE A 458 30.86 5.66 2.94
C ILE A 458 29.69 5.19 2.07
N LEU A 459 29.90 5.01 0.76
CA LEU A 459 28.84 4.54 -0.15
C LEU A 459 28.39 3.11 0.15
N LEU A 460 29.20 2.30 0.86
CA LEU A 460 28.85 0.94 1.24
C LEU A 460 27.70 0.89 2.27
N PHE A 461 27.46 1.98 3.01
CA PHE A 461 26.32 2.08 3.92
C PHE A 461 24.97 2.02 3.20
N ASP A 462 24.94 2.16 1.86
CA ASP A 462 23.74 1.93 1.06
C ASP A 462 23.19 0.50 1.17
N LEU A 463 24.00 -0.46 1.63
CA LEU A 463 23.51 -1.80 1.99
C LEU A 463 22.38 -1.74 3.02
N ILE A 464 22.45 -0.81 3.99
CA ILE A 464 21.46 -0.65 5.06
C ILE A 464 20.11 -0.23 4.49
N TYR A 465 20.09 0.70 3.54
CA TYR A 465 18.84 1.19 2.93
C TYR A 465 18.19 0.15 2.02
N ARG A 466 18.99 -0.72 1.38
CA ARG A 466 18.49 -1.72 0.44
C ARG A 466 17.92 -2.97 1.11
N GLU A 467 18.47 -3.35 2.26
CA GLU A 467 18.17 -4.61 2.92
C GLU A 467 17.36 -4.36 4.20
N GLU A 468 16.06 -4.62 4.14
CA GLU A 468 15.13 -4.37 5.26
C GLU A 468 15.53 -5.15 6.53
N THR A 469 16.10 -6.35 6.37
CA THR A 469 16.56 -7.18 7.49
C THR A 469 17.67 -6.49 8.28
N LEU A 470 18.65 -5.87 7.61
CA LEU A 470 19.74 -5.14 8.25
C LEU A 470 19.25 -3.83 8.88
N PHE A 471 18.32 -3.14 8.22
CA PHE A 471 17.68 -1.95 8.78
C PHE A 471 16.97 -2.27 10.11
N ASN A 472 16.25 -3.40 10.17
CA ASN A 472 15.59 -3.85 11.40
C ASN A 472 16.59 -4.17 12.52
N VAL A 473 17.79 -4.68 12.21
CA VAL A 473 18.86 -4.87 13.20
C VAL A 473 19.32 -3.52 13.76
N ILE A 474 19.50 -2.50 12.92
CA ILE A 474 19.86 -1.15 13.39
C ILE A 474 18.71 -0.52 14.20
N LYS A 475 17.46 -0.81 13.84
CA LYS A 475 16.27 -0.36 14.57
C LYS A 475 16.25 -0.87 16.00
N SER A 476 16.78 -2.07 16.28
CA SER A 476 16.87 -2.61 17.65
C SER A 476 17.69 -1.70 18.58
N VAL A 477 18.84 -1.21 18.10
CA VAL A 477 19.71 -0.31 18.88
C VAL A 477 19.14 1.11 18.95
N THR A 478 18.56 1.61 17.86
CA THR A 478 18.11 3.01 17.78
C THR A 478 16.78 3.27 18.50
N ARG A 479 15.84 2.30 18.54
CA ARG A 479 14.52 2.47 19.17
C ARG A 479 14.62 2.79 20.66
N ASN A 480 15.39 1.99 21.41
CA ASN A 480 15.65 2.22 22.84
C ASN A 480 17.02 2.86 23.09
N GLY A 481 17.57 3.59 22.10
CA GLY A 481 18.91 4.18 22.18
C GLY A 481 19.14 5.08 23.39
N ARG A 482 18.08 5.75 23.89
CA ARG A 482 18.14 6.53 25.14
C ARG A 482 18.53 5.68 26.34
N SER A 483 17.97 4.47 26.47
CA SER A 483 18.29 3.57 27.58
C SER A 483 19.72 3.05 27.47
N ILE A 484 20.18 2.70 26.27
CA ILE A 484 21.57 2.28 26.01
C ILE A 484 22.55 3.39 26.38
N LEU A 485 22.28 4.64 25.98
CA LEU A 485 23.10 5.80 26.33
C LEU A 485 23.13 6.05 27.85
N LEU A 486 22.01 5.90 28.55
CA LEU A 486 21.95 6.02 30.01
C LEU A 486 22.74 4.91 30.70
N THR A 487 22.67 3.66 30.22
CA THR A 487 23.47 2.56 30.75
C THR A 487 24.96 2.74 30.46
N ALA A 488 25.34 3.25 29.28
CA ALA A 488 26.72 3.60 28.97
C ALA A 488 27.23 4.74 29.87
N LEU A 489 26.38 5.73 30.17
CA LEU A 489 26.70 6.79 31.13
C LEU A 489 26.88 6.22 32.56
N LEU A 490 26.04 5.27 32.98
CA LEU A 490 26.20 4.56 34.25
C LEU A 490 27.54 3.81 34.28
N ALA A 491 27.91 3.13 33.18
CA ALA A 491 29.21 2.47 33.05
C ALA A 491 30.37 3.46 33.22
N LEU A 492 30.28 4.63 32.57
CA LEU A 492 31.28 5.69 32.68
C LEU A 492 31.38 6.23 34.11
N ILE A 493 30.26 6.44 34.81
CA ILE A 493 30.23 6.87 36.21
C ILE A 493 30.86 5.81 37.12
N LEU A 494 30.57 4.53 36.91
CA LEU A 494 31.16 3.46 37.71
C LEU A 494 32.67 3.35 37.47
N VAL A 495 33.12 3.39 36.20
CA VAL A 495 34.55 3.45 35.86
C VAL A 495 35.22 4.65 36.53
N TYR A 496 34.59 5.82 36.52
CA TYR A 496 35.09 7.01 37.20
C TYR A 496 35.28 6.79 38.72
N LEU A 497 34.32 6.16 39.39
CA LEU A 497 34.43 5.85 40.83
C LEU A 497 35.58 4.87 41.11
N PHE A 498 35.71 3.81 40.29
CA PHE A 498 36.82 2.86 40.42
C PHE A 498 38.17 3.53 40.14
N SER A 499 38.26 4.45 39.18
CA SER A 499 39.48 5.22 38.91
C SER A 499 39.87 6.15 40.06
N ILE A 500 38.92 6.73 40.82
CA ILE A 500 39.24 7.50 42.03
C ILE A 500 39.88 6.59 43.09
N VAL A 501 39.29 5.41 43.33
CA VAL A 501 39.82 4.43 44.29
C VAL A 501 41.21 3.95 43.85
N GLY A 502 41.38 3.65 42.57
CA GLY A 502 42.66 3.30 41.98
C GLY A 502 43.71 4.40 42.13
N PHE A 503 43.35 5.67 41.89
CA PHE A 503 44.24 6.82 42.01
C PHE A 503 44.67 7.11 43.46
N LEU A 504 43.79 6.90 44.44
CA LEU A 504 44.10 7.18 45.84
C LEU A 504 44.89 6.05 46.53
N PHE A 505 44.58 4.79 46.23
CA PHE A 505 45.12 3.65 46.97
C PHE A 505 46.06 2.74 46.17
N LEU A 506 45.91 2.68 44.85
CA LEU A 506 46.64 1.74 43.97
C LEU A 506 47.48 2.45 42.90
N LYS A 507 47.82 3.73 43.13
CA LYS A 507 48.47 4.60 42.14
C LYS A 507 49.73 3.97 41.53
N ASP A 508 50.57 3.40 42.38
CA ASP A 508 51.87 2.83 41.99
C ASP A 508 51.74 1.48 41.25
N ASP A 509 50.56 0.84 41.25
CA ASP A 509 50.33 -0.43 40.54
C ASP A 509 49.96 -0.23 39.06
N PHE A 510 49.67 1.01 38.63
CA PHE A 510 49.37 1.39 37.24
C PHE A 510 50.63 1.56 36.38
N ILE A 511 51.33 0.44 36.17
CA ILE A 511 52.51 0.36 35.31
C ILE A 511 52.10 -0.35 34.03
N LEU A 512 52.14 0.36 32.90
CA LEU A 512 51.84 -0.19 31.58
C LEU A 512 53.13 -0.51 30.85
N GLU A 513 53.18 -1.64 30.17
CA GLU A 513 54.22 -1.93 29.17
C GLU A 513 53.92 -1.13 27.90
N VAL A 514 54.87 -0.31 27.46
CA VAL A 514 54.71 0.60 26.31
C VAL A 514 55.91 0.50 25.39
N ASP A 515 55.64 0.27 24.11
CA ASP A 515 56.64 0.37 23.05
C ASP A 515 56.88 1.84 22.69
N ARG A 516 58.02 2.40 23.12
CA ARG A 516 58.38 3.79 22.79
C ARG A 516 58.74 3.92 21.31
N LEU A 517 58.09 4.85 20.62
CA LEU A 517 58.45 5.21 19.25
C LEU A 517 59.88 5.78 19.21
N PRO A 518 60.70 5.46 18.19
CA PRO A 518 62.05 6.01 18.08
C PRO A 518 61.98 7.54 18.00
N GLY A 519 62.51 8.20 19.03
CA GLY A 519 62.58 9.65 19.09
C GLY A 519 63.45 10.19 17.96
N ASN A 520 62.95 11.19 17.24
CA ASN A 520 63.69 11.91 16.21
C ASN A 520 64.76 12.79 16.89
N HIS A 521 65.83 12.18 17.40
CA HIS A 521 67.02 12.89 17.84
C HIS A 521 67.69 13.49 16.60
N SER A 522 67.35 14.75 16.33
CA SER A 522 68.13 15.67 15.53
C SER A 522 69.43 16.00 16.27
N GLY A 523 70.37 15.05 16.26
CA GLY A 523 71.78 15.30 16.48
C GLY A 523 72.48 15.13 15.14
N ALA A 524 72.77 16.25 14.47
CA ALA A 524 73.56 16.25 13.25
C ALA A 524 74.94 15.65 13.51
N SER A 525 75.18 14.46 12.97
CA SER A 525 76.53 13.94 12.71
C SER A 525 76.65 13.75 11.19
N PRO A 526 77.44 14.59 10.48
CA PRO A 526 77.69 14.38 9.07
C PRO A 526 78.77 13.31 8.95
N LEU A 527 78.44 12.14 8.41
CA LEU A 527 79.34 11.27 7.62
C LEU A 527 78.70 9.89 7.48
N GLY A 528 78.19 9.61 6.29
CA GLY A 528 77.64 8.31 5.93
C GLY A 528 77.13 8.28 4.49
N MET A 529 77.98 8.66 3.53
CA MET A 529 77.71 8.38 2.11
C MET A 529 78.14 6.94 1.78
N PRO A 530 77.34 6.16 1.05
CA PRO A 530 77.69 4.82 0.62
C PRO A 530 78.59 4.83 -0.63
N HIS A 531 79.43 3.80 -0.74
CA HIS A 531 80.42 3.59 -1.80
C HIS A 531 79.83 3.50 -3.22
N GLY A 532 80.50 4.14 -4.19
CA GLY A 532 80.29 3.90 -5.62
C GLY A 532 80.93 4.92 -6.58
N ALA A 533 82.21 4.71 -6.91
CA ALA A 533 82.95 5.20 -8.09
C ALA A 533 83.32 6.70 -8.23
N ALA A 534 84.64 6.96 -8.19
CA ALA A 534 85.45 7.74 -9.15
C ALA A 534 86.56 8.59 -8.48
N THR A 535 87.79 8.08 -8.57
CA THR A 535 89.01 8.79 -9.00
C THR A 535 89.16 10.29 -8.66
N LEU A 536 90.01 10.65 -7.67
CA LEU A 536 91.15 11.58 -7.89
C LEU A 536 92.03 11.76 -6.63
N MET A 537 93.34 11.59 -6.85
CA MET A 537 94.52 12.23 -6.24
C MET A 537 94.50 12.68 -4.77
N GLY A 538 95.43 12.11 -3.99
CA GLY A 538 95.68 12.47 -2.60
C GLY A 538 96.66 13.61 -2.36
N THR A 539 96.85 13.91 -1.07
CA THR A 539 98.08 14.39 -0.42
C THR A 539 97.77 14.59 1.07
N CYS A 540 98.49 13.92 1.96
CA CYS A 540 98.64 14.33 3.35
C CYS A 540 100.14 14.30 3.66
N SER A 541 100.72 15.48 3.81
CA SER A 541 102.07 15.70 4.34
C SER A 541 102.06 15.56 5.86
N GLY A 542 103.23 15.20 6.40
CA GLY A 542 103.54 14.98 7.82
C GLY A 542 103.13 16.13 8.75
N ASP A 543 103.08 15.95 10.06
CA ASP A 543 104.21 15.47 10.85
C ASP A 543 103.80 14.83 12.19
N LYS A 544 104.75 14.06 12.73
CA LYS A 544 104.77 13.41 14.04
C LYS A 544 104.48 14.38 15.20
N LEU A 545 103.70 13.94 16.20
CA LEU A 545 104.06 14.10 17.62
C LEU A 545 103.13 13.28 18.54
N ASN A 546 103.75 12.37 19.31
CA ASN A 546 103.16 11.63 20.42
C ASN A 546 102.91 12.56 21.61
N CYS A 547 101.76 12.44 22.27
CA CYS A 547 101.56 12.87 23.66
C CYS A 547 100.75 11.80 24.39
N VAL A 548 101.39 11.18 25.39
CA VAL A 548 100.84 10.16 26.28
C VAL A 548 100.33 10.83 27.57
N SER A 549 99.09 10.50 27.89
CA SER A 549 98.41 10.37 29.20
C SER A 549 98.54 11.46 30.28
N GLY A 550 97.35 11.91 30.73
CA GLY A 550 97.20 12.42 32.10
C GLY A 550 96.00 13.32 32.36
N VAL A 551 94.75 12.92 32.04
CA VAL A 551 93.56 13.51 32.67
C VAL A 551 92.53 12.42 32.96
N SER A 552 92.21 12.28 34.24
CA SER A 552 91.19 11.41 34.83
C SER A 552 89.78 11.77 34.35
N VAL A 553 89.11 10.84 33.67
CA VAL A 553 87.67 10.85 33.41
C VAL A 553 87.01 9.90 34.42
N PRO A 554 85.89 10.27 35.07
CA PRO A 554 85.21 9.40 36.03
C PRO A 554 84.73 8.11 35.35
N GLU A 555 84.83 6.98 36.05
CA GLU A 555 84.18 5.73 35.71
C GLU A 555 82.69 5.97 35.48
N VAL A 556 82.24 5.82 34.23
CA VAL A 556 80.84 5.55 33.90
C VAL A 556 80.64 4.05 34.13
N PRO A 557 79.70 3.62 34.98
CA PRO A 557 79.39 2.20 35.11
C PRO A 557 78.86 1.71 33.77
N GLU A 558 79.40 0.61 33.27
CA GLU A 558 78.75 -0.22 32.24
C GLU A 558 77.45 -0.77 32.82
N GLY A 559 76.37 0.01 32.70
CA GLY A 559 75.00 -0.45 32.87
C GLY A 559 74.45 -0.77 31.50
N ASN A 560 74.12 -2.05 31.27
CA ASN A 560 73.23 -2.47 30.19
C ASN A 560 71.90 -1.71 30.36
N GLY A 561 71.76 -0.57 29.68
CA GLY A 561 70.52 0.19 29.63
C GLY A 561 69.56 -0.46 28.65
N GLU A 562 68.89 -1.54 29.07
CA GLU A 562 67.57 -1.84 28.51
C GLU A 562 66.71 -0.58 28.75
N LEU A 563 66.30 0.10 27.67
CA LEU A 563 65.37 1.23 27.79
C LEU A 563 64.16 0.74 28.58
N GLU A 564 63.86 1.38 29.72
CA GLU A 564 62.68 1.08 30.54
C GLU A 564 61.41 1.08 29.65
N SER A 565 60.88 -0.11 29.41
CA SER A 565 59.70 -0.40 28.57
C SER A 565 58.38 -0.18 29.30
N THR A 566 58.41 0.52 30.44
CA THR A 566 57.24 0.71 31.30
C THR A 566 56.94 2.19 31.54
N GLU A 567 55.66 2.52 31.63
CA GLU A 567 55.17 3.89 31.85
C GLU A 567 54.08 3.92 32.92
N ARG A 568 54.13 4.93 33.80
CA ARG A 568 53.13 5.14 34.86
C ARG A 568 51.91 5.84 34.28
N ALA A 569 50.77 5.16 34.27
CA ALA A 569 49.60 5.63 33.53
C ALA A 569 48.52 6.31 34.40
N CYS A 570 48.70 6.35 35.73
CA CYS A 570 47.73 6.92 36.68
C CYS A 570 48.35 8.08 37.51
N ASP A 571 49.16 8.94 36.89
CA ASP A 571 49.72 10.12 37.58
C ASP A 571 48.72 11.29 37.70
N THR A 572 47.74 11.36 36.80
CA THR A 572 46.60 12.27 36.89
C THR A 572 45.31 11.48 36.91
N LEU A 573 44.28 12.01 37.59
CA LEU A 573 42.97 11.34 37.66
C LEU A 573 42.36 11.12 36.27
N LEU A 574 42.52 12.09 35.35
CA LEU A 574 42.03 11.96 33.97
C LEU A 574 42.68 10.78 33.25
N MET A 575 44.00 10.65 33.32
CA MET A 575 44.70 9.51 32.71
C MET A 575 44.29 8.20 33.36
N CYS A 576 44.07 8.19 34.68
CA CYS A 576 43.57 7.00 35.37
C CYS A 576 42.15 6.59 34.95
N ILE A 577 41.28 7.54 34.58
CA ILE A 577 39.96 7.24 34.00
C ILE A 577 40.12 6.66 32.60
N VAL A 578 40.96 7.27 31.77
CA VAL A 578 41.22 6.82 30.39
C VAL A 578 41.83 5.43 30.37
N THR A 579 42.77 5.12 31.28
CA THR A 579 43.42 3.80 31.36
C THR A 579 42.45 2.72 31.79
N VAL A 580 41.67 2.95 32.85
CA VAL A 580 40.65 2.00 33.33
C VAL A 580 39.53 1.82 32.32
N MET A 581 39.10 2.88 31.63
CA MET A 581 38.08 2.80 30.59
C MET A 581 38.58 1.99 29.38
N ASN A 582 39.76 2.33 28.84
CA ASN A 582 40.27 1.71 27.61
C ASN A 582 40.74 0.27 27.83
N HIS A 583 41.57 0.03 28.85
CA HIS A 583 42.14 -1.30 29.10
C HIS A 583 41.24 -2.14 30.01
N GLY A 584 40.56 -1.53 30.99
CA GLY A 584 39.70 -2.28 31.90
C GLY A 584 38.40 -2.79 31.26
N LEU A 585 37.77 -2.03 30.34
CA LEU A 585 36.56 -2.50 29.65
C LEU A 585 36.85 -3.41 28.46
N ARG A 586 37.92 -3.15 27.69
CA ARG A 586 38.17 -3.82 26.40
C ARG A 586 38.88 -5.17 26.52
N ASN A 587 39.68 -5.38 27.57
CA ASN A 587 40.47 -6.60 27.73
C ASN A 587 39.67 -7.80 28.29
N GLY A 588 38.38 -7.62 28.64
CA GLY A 588 37.45 -8.70 28.98
C GLY A 588 37.60 -9.26 30.41
N GLY A 589 38.81 -9.38 30.96
CA GLY A 589 39.06 -9.86 32.33
C GLY A 589 39.04 -8.76 33.41
N GLY A 590 38.80 -7.51 33.01
CA GLY A 590 38.76 -6.34 33.89
C GLY A 590 40.08 -5.60 33.99
N VAL A 591 40.15 -4.62 34.88
CA VAL A 591 41.36 -3.80 35.11
C VAL A 591 42.49 -4.58 35.80
N GLY A 592 42.19 -5.73 36.41
CA GLY A 592 43.19 -6.54 37.12
C GLY A 592 44.29 -7.10 36.24
N ASP A 593 43.98 -7.38 34.97
CA ASP A 593 44.91 -7.99 34.01
C ASP A 593 45.99 -7.02 33.51
N ILE A 594 45.72 -5.72 33.57
CA ILE A 594 46.64 -4.69 33.09
C ILE A 594 47.54 -4.13 34.21
N LEU A 595 47.13 -4.31 35.46
CA LEU A 595 47.88 -3.85 36.62
C LEU A 595 48.97 -4.86 36.98
N ARG A 596 50.03 -4.39 37.66
CA ARG A 596 51.09 -5.26 38.17
C ARG A 596 50.50 -6.37 39.05
N LYS A 597 50.97 -7.60 38.88
CA LYS A 597 50.61 -8.74 39.73
C LYS A 597 51.30 -8.59 41.10
N PRO A 598 50.56 -8.39 42.21
CA PRO A 598 51.17 -8.25 43.54
C PRO A 598 51.64 -9.61 44.10
N SER A 599 52.65 -9.58 44.97
CA SER A 599 53.04 -10.77 45.76
C SER A 599 52.03 -11.05 46.87
N LYS A 600 51.92 -12.32 47.29
CA LYS A 600 51.06 -12.78 48.40
C LYS A 600 51.39 -12.15 49.76
N ASP A 601 52.62 -11.66 49.91
CA ASP A 601 53.14 -11.11 51.16
C ASP A 601 52.94 -9.58 51.27
N GLU A 602 52.40 -8.93 50.22
CA GLU A 602 52.09 -7.50 50.21
C GLU A 602 50.83 -7.20 51.05
N SER A 603 50.87 -6.13 51.86
CA SER A 603 49.78 -5.75 52.79
C SER A 603 48.46 -5.39 52.10
N LEU A 604 48.54 -4.89 50.87
CA LEU A 604 47.39 -4.50 50.04
C LEU A 604 46.89 -5.65 49.14
N PHE A 605 47.48 -6.84 49.20
CA PHE A 605 47.09 -7.98 48.36
C PHE A 605 45.59 -8.33 48.48
N PRO A 606 44.99 -8.46 49.68
CA PRO A 606 43.56 -8.77 49.79
C PRO A 606 42.66 -7.64 49.25
N ALA A 607 43.04 -6.38 49.49
CA ALA A 607 42.31 -5.22 49.00
C ALA A 607 42.35 -5.13 47.46
N ARG A 608 43.50 -5.45 46.85
CA ARG A 608 43.70 -5.53 45.41
C ARG A 608 42.80 -6.60 44.76
N VAL A 609 42.76 -7.81 45.33
CA VAL A 609 41.90 -8.90 44.83
C VAL A 609 40.42 -8.52 44.90
N VAL A 610 39.97 -7.90 46.00
CA VAL A 610 38.59 -7.44 46.14
C VAL A 610 38.27 -6.35 45.10
N TYR A 611 39.18 -5.40 44.88
CA TYR A 611 39.01 -4.36 43.87
C TYR A 611 38.84 -4.95 42.46
N ASP A 612 39.68 -5.92 42.07
CA ASP A 612 39.61 -6.58 40.76
C ASP A 612 38.31 -7.37 40.57
N LEU A 613 37.90 -8.14 41.59
CA LEU A 613 36.65 -8.90 41.54
C LEU A 613 35.43 -7.97 41.49
N LEU A 614 35.40 -6.90 42.28
CA LEU A 614 34.30 -5.93 42.25
C LEU A 614 34.22 -5.23 40.89
N PHE A 615 35.35 -4.83 40.32
CA PHE A 615 35.36 -4.24 38.98
C PHE A 615 34.82 -5.23 37.94
N PHE A 616 35.30 -6.47 37.96
CA PHE A 616 34.88 -7.51 37.03
C PHE A 616 33.37 -7.82 37.13
N PHE A 617 32.86 -8.10 38.34
CA PHE A 617 31.45 -8.43 38.52
C PHE A 617 30.52 -7.26 38.23
N ILE A 618 30.83 -6.06 38.73
CA ILE A 618 29.94 -4.91 38.59
C ILE A 618 30.00 -4.33 37.18
N VAL A 619 31.20 -4.07 36.65
CA VAL A 619 31.33 -3.31 35.39
C VAL A 619 31.23 -4.24 34.17
N ILE A 620 31.90 -5.39 34.19
CA ILE A 620 31.90 -6.31 33.04
C ILE A 620 30.66 -7.20 33.05
N ILE A 621 30.43 -7.96 34.13
CA ILE A 621 29.35 -8.94 34.14
C ILE A 621 27.97 -8.28 34.24
N ILE A 622 27.78 -7.25 35.06
CA ILE A 622 26.45 -6.62 35.20
C ILE A 622 26.26 -5.55 34.13
N VAL A 623 27.08 -4.50 34.10
CA VAL A 623 26.78 -3.31 33.28
C VAL A 623 26.92 -3.58 31.79
N LEU A 624 27.99 -4.23 31.33
CA LEU A 624 28.18 -4.50 29.89
C LEU A 624 27.12 -5.48 29.36
N ASN A 625 26.76 -6.51 30.14
CA ASN A 625 25.69 -7.43 29.76
C ASN A 625 24.29 -6.80 29.88
N LEU A 626 24.09 -5.77 30.70
CA LEU A 626 22.83 -5.01 30.72
C LEU A 626 22.60 -4.32 29.37
N ILE A 627 23.66 -3.75 28.76
CA ILE A 627 23.57 -3.15 27.41
C ILE A 627 23.13 -4.20 26.39
N PHE A 628 23.76 -5.38 26.39
CA PHE A 628 23.35 -6.48 25.49
C PHE A 628 21.93 -6.98 25.80
N GLY A 629 21.55 -7.05 27.07
CA GLY A 629 20.21 -7.44 27.51
C GLY A 629 19.13 -6.52 26.95
N VAL A 630 19.32 -5.21 27.04
CA VAL A 630 18.41 -4.21 26.45
C VAL A 630 18.30 -4.38 24.93
N ILE A 631 19.41 -4.66 24.23
CA ILE A 631 19.39 -4.88 22.77
C ILE A 631 18.61 -6.16 22.43
N ILE A 632 18.80 -7.25 23.16
CA ILE A 632 18.06 -8.51 22.90
C ILE A 632 16.56 -8.32 23.14
N ASP A 633 16.18 -7.62 24.21
CA ASP A 633 14.79 -7.30 24.53
C ASP A 633 14.13 -6.48 23.41
N THR A 634 14.81 -5.41 22.96
CA THR A 634 14.32 -4.60 21.82
C THR A 634 14.15 -5.41 20.54
N PHE A 635 14.99 -6.41 20.31
CA PHE A 635 14.92 -7.26 19.13
C PHE A 635 13.72 -8.21 19.21
N ALA A 636 13.45 -8.76 20.41
CA ALA A 636 12.25 -9.56 20.66
C ALA A 636 10.97 -8.73 20.48
N ASP A 637 10.94 -7.49 20.98
CA ASP A 637 9.82 -6.56 20.80
C ASP A 637 9.55 -6.26 19.33
N LEU A 638 10.59 -5.89 18.56
CA LEU A 638 10.46 -5.60 17.13
C LEU A 638 9.95 -6.82 16.35
N ARG A 639 10.39 -8.03 16.72
CA ARG A 639 9.91 -9.27 16.10
C ARG A 639 8.44 -9.53 16.42
N SER A 640 8.04 -9.36 17.69
CA SER A 640 6.66 -9.54 18.13
C SER A 640 5.73 -8.53 17.45
N GLU A 641 6.14 -7.26 17.35
CA GLU A 641 5.37 -6.22 16.67
C GLU A 641 5.22 -6.53 15.16
N LYS A 642 6.30 -6.94 14.49
CA LYS A 642 6.24 -7.33 13.06
C LYS A 642 5.31 -8.52 12.86
N GLN A 643 5.41 -9.55 13.70
CA GLN A 643 4.53 -10.72 13.62
C GLN A 643 3.07 -10.34 13.84
N LYS A 644 2.76 -9.51 14.85
CA LYS A 644 1.41 -9.02 15.12
C LYS A 644 0.86 -8.20 13.95
N LYS A 645 1.68 -7.32 13.35
CA LYS A 645 1.29 -6.54 12.16
C LYS A 645 0.99 -7.45 10.97
N GLU A 646 1.82 -8.46 10.70
CA GLU A 646 1.58 -9.42 9.63
C GLU A 646 0.33 -10.29 9.87
N GLU A 647 0.07 -10.67 11.13
CA GLU A 647 -1.14 -11.39 11.53
C GLU A 647 -2.39 -10.56 11.27
N ILE A 648 -2.43 -9.31 11.75
CA ILE A 648 -3.56 -8.39 11.53
C ILE A 648 -3.80 -8.17 10.02
N LEU A 649 -2.74 -8.01 9.22
CA LEU A 649 -2.88 -7.82 7.76
C LEU A 649 -3.48 -9.04 7.05
N LYS A 650 -3.30 -10.26 7.58
CA LYS A 650 -3.81 -11.51 6.99
C LYS A 650 -5.16 -11.94 7.54
N THR A 651 -5.46 -11.57 8.78
CA THR A 651 -6.63 -12.05 9.51
C THR A 651 -7.73 -11.01 9.64
N THR A 652 -7.42 -9.71 9.52
CA THR A 652 -8.38 -8.63 9.70
C THR A 652 -8.60 -7.88 8.39
N CYS A 653 -9.86 -7.59 8.06
CA CYS A 653 -10.19 -6.76 6.90
C CYS A 653 -9.72 -5.31 7.12
N PHE A 654 -9.12 -4.70 6.09
CA PHE A 654 -8.52 -3.35 6.17
C PHE A 654 -9.56 -2.26 6.48
N ILE A 655 -10.77 -2.38 5.95
CA ILE A 655 -11.81 -1.35 6.05
C ILE A 655 -12.69 -1.56 7.28
N CYS A 656 -13.41 -2.69 7.36
CA CYS A 656 -14.38 -2.91 8.43
C CYS A 656 -13.76 -3.37 9.76
N GLY A 657 -12.51 -3.86 9.76
CA GLY A 657 -11.87 -4.36 10.98
C GLY A 657 -12.37 -5.72 11.47
N LEU A 658 -13.17 -6.44 10.66
CA LEU A 658 -13.63 -7.79 11.00
C LEU A 658 -12.52 -8.82 10.83
N GLU A 659 -12.48 -9.78 11.74
CA GLU A 659 -11.60 -10.93 11.69
C GLU A 659 -12.11 -11.99 10.70
N ARG A 660 -11.18 -12.79 10.17
CA ARG A 660 -11.43 -13.86 9.20
C ARG A 660 -12.40 -14.92 9.73
N ASP A 661 -12.37 -15.17 11.04
CA ASP A 661 -13.22 -16.15 11.73
C ASP A 661 -14.73 -15.91 11.55
N LYS A 662 -15.16 -14.65 11.34
CA LYS A 662 -16.58 -14.31 11.13
C LYS A 662 -17.14 -14.77 9.79
N PHE A 663 -16.27 -15.06 8.83
CA PHE A 663 -16.63 -15.52 7.50
C PHE A 663 -16.54 -17.04 7.35
N ASP A 664 -15.96 -17.73 8.34
CA ASP A 664 -15.94 -19.18 8.39
C ASP A 664 -17.39 -19.68 8.56
N ASN A 665 -17.89 -20.47 7.60
CA ASN A 665 -19.28 -20.94 7.47
C ASN A 665 -20.30 -19.96 6.85
N LYS A 666 -19.86 -18.89 6.18
CA LYS A 666 -20.72 -18.02 5.37
C LYS A 666 -20.58 -18.32 3.89
N THR A 667 -21.53 -17.84 3.09
CA THR A 667 -21.52 -18.01 1.63
C THR A 667 -20.39 -17.25 0.96
N VAL A 668 -19.96 -16.14 1.58
CA VAL A 668 -18.87 -15.30 1.11
C VAL A 668 -17.62 -15.63 1.92
N SER A 669 -16.53 -15.94 1.23
CA SER A 669 -15.23 -16.17 1.85
C SER A 669 -14.53 -14.87 2.24
N PHE A 670 -13.60 -14.91 3.19
CA PHE A 670 -12.81 -13.73 3.57
C PHE A 670 -12.03 -13.12 2.39
N GLU A 671 -11.50 -13.96 1.49
CA GLU A 671 -10.77 -13.49 0.31
C GLU A 671 -11.68 -12.77 -0.70
N GLU A 672 -12.90 -13.26 -0.88
CA GLU A 672 -13.90 -12.58 -1.71
C GLU A 672 -14.36 -11.27 -1.07
N HIS A 673 -14.55 -11.27 0.25
CA HIS A 673 -14.90 -10.08 1.01
C HIS A 673 -13.87 -8.96 0.82
N ILE A 674 -12.57 -9.21 1.03
CA ILE A 674 -11.53 -8.18 0.89
C ILE A 674 -11.29 -7.76 -0.57
N LYS A 675 -11.57 -8.65 -1.54
CA LYS A 675 -11.30 -8.39 -2.97
C LYS A 675 -12.44 -7.67 -3.67
N PHE A 676 -13.68 -8.05 -3.37
CA PHE A 676 -14.87 -7.57 -4.08
C PHE A 676 -15.76 -6.66 -3.22
N GLU A 677 -15.98 -6.93 -1.93
CA GLU A 677 -16.86 -6.10 -1.09
C GLU A 677 -16.09 -4.91 -0.49
N HIS A 678 -15.06 -5.20 0.31
CA HIS A 678 -14.28 -4.24 1.10
C HIS A 678 -12.86 -4.08 0.56
N ASN A 679 -12.75 -3.88 -0.75
CA ASN A 679 -11.48 -3.54 -1.37
C ASN A 679 -11.10 -2.09 -1.08
N MET A 680 -9.99 -1.87 -0.39
CA MET A 680 -9.53 -0.54 0.00
C MET A 680 -9.33 0.42 -1.19
N TRP A 681 -8.93 -0.10 -2.35
CA TRP A 681 -8.69 0.71 -3.55
C TRP A 681 -9.99 1.22 -4.16
N ASN A 682 -11.08 0.46 -4.06
CA ASN A 682 -12.40 0.91 -4.52
C ASN A 682 -12.85 2.16 -3.75
N TYR A 683 -12.59 2.23 -2.44
CA TYR A 683 -12.87 3.45 -1.66
C TYR A 683 -12.03 4.64 -2.14
N LEU A 684 -10.76 4.43 -2.49
CA LEU A 684 -9.92 5.49 -3.08
C LEU A 684 -10.49 5.95 -4.43
N TYR A 685 -10.89 5.02 -5.29
CA TYR A 685 -11.47 5.33 -6.60
C TYR A 685 -12.76 6.13 -6.46
N PHE A 686 -13.59 5.80 -5.47
CA PHE A 686 -14.80 6.56 -5.17
C PHE A 686 -14.50 7.98 -4.67
N ILE A 687 -13.51 8.14 -3.78
CA ILE A 687 -13.09 9.46 -3.32
C ILE A 687 -12.56 10.32 -4.49
N VAL A 688 -11.80 9.72 -5.41
CA VAL A 688 -11.32 10.39 -6.62
C VAL A 688 -12.48 10.75 -7.55
N LEU A 689 -13.44 9.83 -7.76
CA LEU A 689 -14.64 10.09 -8.54
C LEU A 689 -15.39 11.32 -8.02
N VAL A 690 -15.68 11.38 -6.72
CA VAL A 690 -16.37 12.52 -6.10
C VAL A 690 -15.59 13.83 -6.29
N ARG A 691 -14.25 13.79 -6.29
CA ARG A 691 -13.42 15.00 -6.50
C ARG A 691 -13.39 15.48 -7.95
N VAL A 692 -13.45 14.57 -8.92
CA VAL A 692 -13.35 14.89 -10.36
C VAL A 692 -14.72 15.20 -10.97
N LYS A 693 -15.77 14.52 -10.51
CA LYS A 693 -17.13 14.65 -11.05
C LYS A 693 -17.76 16.00 -10.67
N ASN A 694 -18.58 16.54 -11.57
CA ASN A 694 -19.31 17.79 -11.33
C ASN A 694 -20.34 17.61 -10.20
N LYS A 695 -20.52 18.67 -9.41
CA LYS A 695 -21.41 18.65 -8.25
C LYS A 695 -22.90 18.49 -8.60
N THR A 696 -23.29 18.91 -9.81
CA THR A 696 -24.66 18.79 -10.32
C THR A 696 -25.02 17.35 -10.65
N ASP A 697 -24.03 16.53 -10.99
CA ASP A 697 -24.25 15.19 -11.51
C ASP A 697 -24.09 14.14 -10.40
N TYR A 698 -23.90 14.57 -9.15
CA TYR A 698 -23.74 13.70 -8.01
C TYR A 698 -25.03 12.91 -7.76
N THR A 699 -24.89 11.58 -7.67
CA THR A 699 -25.97 10.72 -7.17
C THR A 699 -26.27 11.03 -5.70
N GLY A 700 -27.40 10.55 -5.20
CA GLY A 700 -27.78 10.75 -3.80
C GLY A 700 -26.69 10.35 -2.77
N PRO A 701 -26.02 9.19 -2.93
CA PRO A 701 -24.97 8.77 -2.01
C PRO A 701 -23.66 9.53 -2.21
N GLU A 702 -23.32 9.87 -3.47
CA GLU A 702 -22.14 10.69 -3.79
C GLU A 702 -22.22 12.06 -3.11
N SER A 703 -23.39 12.71 -3.18
CA SER A 703 -23.63 14.00 -2.52
C SER A 703 -23.49 13.90 -0.99
N TYR A 704 -24.01 12.83 -0.39
CA TYR A 704 -23.85 12.55 1.04
C TYR A 704 -22.37 12.37 1.42
N VAL A 705 -21.62 11.53 0.70
CA VAL A 705 -20.19 11.29 0.98
C VAL A 705 -19.37 12.56 0.73
N ALA A 706 -19.66 13.35 -0.31
CA ALA A 706 -19.00 14.63 -0.57
C ALA A 706 -19.15 15.59 0.63
N GLN A 707 -20.35 15.64 1.23
CA GLN A 707 -20.60 16.44 2.41
C GLN A 707 -19.86 15.91 3.65
N MET A 708 -19.78 14.60 3.84
CA MET A 708 -19.03 13.96 4.94
C MET A 708 -17.52 14.23 4.83
N ILE A 709 -16.96 14.14 3.60
CA ILE A 709 -15.57 14.48 3.30
C ILE A 709 -15.29 15.94 3.63
N LYS A 710 -16.18 16.86 3.23
CA LYS A 710 -16.05 18.30 3.52
C LYS A 710 -16.05 18.59 5.03
N ASN A 711 -16.85 17.84 5.78
CA ASN A 711 -16.94 17.93 7.24
C ASN A 711 -15.82 17.18 7.97
N LYS A 712 -14.95 16.46 7.25
CA LYS A 712 -13.94 15.53 7.79
C LYS A 712 -14.52 14.48 8.73
N ASN A 713 -15.74 14.02 8.47
CA ASN A 713 -16.35 12.92 9.21
C ASN A 713 -16.17 11.60 8.43
N LEU A 714 -15.62 10.58 9.08
CA LEU A 714 -15.33 9.24 8.53
C LEU A 714 -16.39 8.18 8.90
N ASP A 715 -17.51 8.58 9.53
CA ASP A 715 -18.58 7.65 9.95
C ASP A 715 -19.30 6.94 8.79
N TRP A 716 -19.09 7.40 7.55
CA TRP A 716 -19.66 6.78 6.36
C TRP A 716 -18.96 5.46 5.96
N PHE A 717 -17.78 5.17 6.51
CA PHE A 717 -17.13 3.87 6.34
C PHE A 717 -17.79 2.80 7.23
N PRO A 718 -17.92 1.55 6.75
CA PRO A 718 -18.38 0.46 7.59
C PRO A 718 -17.36 0.16 8.70
N ARG A 719 -17.83 -0.04 9.93
CA ARG A 719 -17.01 -0.37 11.11
C ARG A 719 -17.63 -1.56 11.84
N MET A 720 -16.87 -2.65 11.96
CA MET A 720 -17.27 -3.90 12.60
C MET A 720 -18.58 -4.50 12.04
N ARG A 721 -18.86 -4.28 10.75
CA ARG A 721 -20.04 -4.80 10.04
C ARG A 721 -19.79 -4.90 8.54
N ALA A 722 -20.51 -5.81 7.88
CA ALA A 722 -20.54 -6.02 6.42
C ALA A 722 -21.93 -6.52 6.00
N MET A 723 -22.41 -6.19 4.80
CA MET A 723 -23.77 -6.59 4.38
C MET A 723 -23.95 -8.11 4.34
N SER A 724 -22.93 -8.84 3.87
CA SER A 724 -22.89 -10.30 3.79
C SER A 724 -23.10 -11.01 5.14
N LEU A 725 -22.84 -10.32 6.26
CA LEU A 725 -23.06 -10.85 7.61
C LEU A 725 -24.45 -10.50 8.19
N VAL A 726 -25.05 -9.40 7.72
CA VAL A 726 -26.34 -8.88 8.23
C VAL A 726 -27.55 -9.65 7.66
N CYS A 727 -27.41 -10.33 6.51
CA CYS A 727 -28.46 -11.16 5.89
C CYS A 727 -28.91 -12.38 6.72
N ASN A 728 -28.52 -12.50 8.00
CA ASN A 728 -28.95 -13.55 8.92
C ASN A 728 -30.03 -13.08 9.91
N GLU A 729 -30.71 -11.96 9.65
CA GLU A 729 -31.93 -11.53 10.38
C GLU A 729 -33.14 -12.48 10.19
N GLY A 730 -32.96 -13.65 9.56
CA GLY A 730 -33.99 -14.69 9.49
C GLY A 730 -34.51 -15.15 10.87
N GLU A 731 -33.74 -14.97 11.95
CA GLU A 731 -34.24 -15.22 13.32
C GLU A 731 -35.17 -14.10 13.84
N GLY A 732 -34.98 -12.86 13.39
CA GLY A 732 -35.85 -11.72 13.67
C GLY A 732 -37.17 -11.84 12.92
N GLU A 733 -37.13 -12.12 11.62
CA GLU A 733 -38.31 -12.32 10.78
C GLU A 733 -39.15 -13.52 11.23
N GLN A 734 -38.52 -14.62 11.65
CA GLN A 734 -39.27 -15.75 12.23
C GLN A 734 -40.00 -15.37 13.53
N ASN A 735 -39.38 -14.55 14.38
CA ASN A 735 -40.05 -14.04 15.58
C ASN A 735 -41.18 -13.07 15.25
N GLU A 736 -41.03 -12.21 14.25
CA GLU A 736 -42.11 -11.32 13.79
C GLU A 736 -43.27 -12.07 13.16
N ILE A 737 -43.00 -13.06 12.30
CA ILE A 737 -44.01 -13.96 11.74
C ILE A 737 -44.74 -14.70 12.86
N ARG A 738 -44.03 -15.15 13.90
CA ARG A 738 -44.66 -15.79 15.06
C ARG A 738 -45.59 -14.83 15.82
N ILE A 739 -45.15 -13.59 16.03
CA ILE A 739 -45.97 -12.54 16.68
C ILE A 739 -47.20 -12.19 15.83
N LEU A 740 -47.05 -12.10 14.50
CA LEU A 740 -48.14 -11.85 13.57
C LEU A 740 -49.13 -13.01 13.56
N GLN A 741 -48.64 -14.25 13.62
CA GLN A 741 -49.48 -15.44 13.69
C GLN A 741 -50.25 -15.53 15.03
N ASP A 742 -49.64 -15.12 16.13
CA ASP A 742 -50.32 -14.98 17.43
C ASP A 742 -51.40 -13.89 17.39
N LYS A 743 -51.12 -12.73 16.77
CA LYS A 743 -52.12 -11.69 16.55
C LYS A 743 -53.27 -12.19 15.68
N LEU A 744 -52.98 -12.87 14.57
CA LEU A 744 -53.99 -13.43 13.67
C LEU A 744 -54.90 -14.44 14.39
N ASN A 745 -54.31 -15.33 15.18
CA ASN A 745 -55.04 -16.29 16.00
C ASN A 745 -55.94 -15.60 17.04
N SER A 746 -55.46 -14.52 17.66
CA SER A 746 -56.27 -13.73 18.61
C SER A 746 -57.47 -13.06 17.91
N THR A 747 -57.28 -12.48 16.73
CA THR A 747 -58.36 -11.90 15.93
C THR A 747 -59.34 -12.96 15.43
N MET A 748 -58.86 -14.14 15.02
CA MET A 748 -59.72 -15.24 14.57
C MET A 748 -60.59 -15.77 15.72
N LYS A 749 -60.03 -15.88 16.93
CA LYS A 749 -60.80 -16.20 18.14
C LYS A 749 -61.86 -15.13 18.41
N LEU A 750 -61.52 -13.85 18.33
CA LEU A 750 -62.47 -12.76 18.52
C LEU A 750 -63.62 -12.82 17.51
N VAL A 751 -63.32 -13.01 16.23
CA VAL A 751 -64.31 -13.14 15.15
C VAL A 751 -65.20 -14.36 15.39
N SER A 752 -64.64 -15.50 15.80
CA SER A 752 -65.41 -16.71 16.12
C SER A 752 -66.38 -16.48 17.30
N HIS A 753 -65.93 -15.76 18.32
CA HIS A 753 -66.74 -15.44 19.49
C HIS A 753 -67.88 -14.47 19.14
N LEU A 754 -67.58 -13.43 18.34
CA LEU A 754 -68.57 -12.49 17.84
C LEU A 754 -69.61 -13.19 16.96
N THR A 755 -69.17 -14.12 16.12
CA THR A 755 -70.06 -14.93 15.26
C THR A 755 -70.98 -15.82 16.09
N ALA A 756 -70.47 -16.44 17.16
CA ALA A 756 -71.26 -17.23 18.08
C ALA A 756 -72.31 -16.37 18.81
N GLN A 757 -71.94 -15.18 19.30
CA GLN A 757 -72.87 -14.24 19.93
C GLN A 757 -73.96 -13.76 18.97
N LEU A 758 -73.61 -13.50 17.69
CA LEU A 758 -74.57 -13.12 16.66
C LEU A 758 -75.58 -14.25 16.37
N ASN A 759 -75.11 -15.50 16.33
CA ASN A 759 -75.99 -16.65 16.13
C ASN A 759 -76.93 -16.87 17.33
N GLU A 760 -76.41 -16.74 18.55
CA GLU A 760 -77.22 -16.84 19.77
C GLU A 760 -78.27 -15.71 19.84
N LEU A 761 -77.89 -14.48 19.52
CA LEU A 761 -78.82 -13.34 19.44
C LEU A 761 -79.90 -13.58 18.38
N LYS A 762 -79.54 -14.14 17.22
CA LYS A 762 -80.49 -14.49 16.16
C LYS A 762 -81.48 -15.55 16.65
N GLU A 763 -81.01 -16.60 17.34
CA GLU A 763 -81.87 -17.63 17.92
C GLU A 763 -82.84 -17.03 18.95
N GLN A 764 -82.34 -16.21 19.89
CA GLN A 764 -83.17 -15.52 20.88
C GLN A 764 -84.24 -14.63 20.22
N MET A 765 -83.88 -13.88 19.18
CA MET A 765 -84.82 -13.05 18.41
C MET A 765 -85.89 -13.91 17.70
N THR A 766 -85.51 -15.06 17.14
CA THR A 766 -86.47 -15.98 16.52
C THR A 766 -87.39 -16.64 17.53
N GLU A 767 -86.89 -16.98 18.72
CA GLU A 767 -87.68 -17.56 19.79
C GLU A 767 -88.65 -16.53 20.39
N GLN A 768 -88.20 -15.30 20.57
CA GLN A 768 -89.04 -14.18 20.99
C GLN A 768 -90.16 -13.91 19.97
N ARG A 769 -89.86 -13.99 18.67
CA ARG A 769 -90.86 -13.90 17.59
C ARG A 769 -91.87 -15.04 17.65
N LYS A 770 -91.43 -16.29 17.88
CA LYS A 770 -92.32 -17.45 18.07
C LYS A 770 -93.20 -17.29 19.31
N ARG A 771 -92.68 -16.79 20.44
CA ARG A 771 -93.47 -16.48 21.65
C ARG A 771 -94.53 -15.41 21.37
N ARG A 772 -94.18 -14.34 20.66
CA ARG A 772 -95.16 -13.31 20.24
C ARG A 772 -96.26 -13.87 19.33
N GLN A 773 -95.91 -14.76 18.38
CA GLN A 773 -96.91 -15.42 17.55
C GLN A 773 -97.85 -16.31 18.38
N ARG A 774 -97.33 -17.08 19.35
CA ARG A 774 -98.17 -17.90 20.25
C ARG A 774 -99.13 -17.05 21.08
N LEU A 775 -98.69 -15.92 21.62
CA LEU A 775 -99.57 -14.97 22.31
C LEU A 775 -100.68 -14.43 21.38
N GLY A 776 -100.33 -14.09 20.13
CA GLY A 776 -101.31 -13.68 19.13
C GLY A 776 -102.35 -14.76 18.80
N PHE A 777 -101.99 -16.04 18.80
CA PHE A 777 -102.95 -17.14 18.62
C PHE A 777 -103.90 -17.30 19.82
N VAL A 778 -103.41 -17.09 21.05
CA VAL A 778 -104.26 -17.12 22.27
C VAL A 778 -105.27 -15.97 22.25
N ASP A 779 -104.87 -14.77 21.79
CA ASP A 779 -105.78 -13.63 21.64
C ASP A 779 -106.85 -13.87 20.57
N VAL A 780 -106.50 -14.53 19.45
CA VAL A 780 -107.47 -14.92 18.39
C VAL A 780 -108.44 -15.99 18.88
N GLN A 781 -107.98 -16.96 19.67
CA GLN A 781 -108.82 -18.04 20.21
C GLN A 781 -109.84 -17.52 21.25
N ASN A 782 -109.42 -16.54 22.06
CA ASN A 782 -110.30 -15.81 22.99
C ASN A 782 -111.32 -14.89 22.28
N CYS A 783 -111.04 -14.47 21.05
CA CYS A 783 -111.96 -13.66 20.25
C CYS A 783 -113.01 -14.50 19.49
N MET A 784 -112.75 -15.79 19.23
CA MET A 784 -113.71 -16.72 18.62
C MET A 784 -114.64 -17.40 19.63
N SER A 785 -114.42 -17.20 20.93
CA SER A 785 -115.22 -17.77 22.03
C SER A 785 -116.03 -16.70 22.81
N ARG A 786 -116.31 -15.56 22.16
CA ARG A 786 -117.19 -14.50 22.65
C ARG A 786 -118.34 -14.21 21.71
#